data_AF-A0A8H6QKS1-F1
#
_entry.id   AF-A0A8H6QKS1-F1
#
_cell.length_a   1.000
_cell.length_b   1.000
_cell.length_c   1.000
_cell.angle_alpha   90.00
_cell.angle_beta   90.00
_cell.angle_gamma   90.00
#
_symmetry.space_group_name_H-M   'P 1'
#
loop_
_entity.id
_entity.type
_entity.pdbx_description
1 polymer ?
#
loop_
_entity_poly.entity_id
_entity_poly.type
_entity_poly.pdbx_seq_one_letter_code
_entity_poly.pdbx_strand_id
1 'polypeptide(L)'
;MDRSNRLVAIRHSIVWQRVPVAVSCACFVALLMPSWRESEPVVSGLFLTVVLLACMEKLAATANTVAVERDWVIIVSDTLAIERQDLNASMRRIDLFCKLVAPVVISLFDSLSTKVAVWTVLGVNVLCVFIEYIAIAQVYKAIPELVRTASVPTDYGSGAVEDAPEHPTANQQSLIKSAIHLVKRAASPWREYVANPIFLASFALSLLYLTVLSFGTTMVTYLLHTGFDPLQVSCMRIGAVLAELSGTWAAPFIMGRIGPIRSGLWFLNWQLGCLATAALAFALYDSNSRLVAVSLIVGVALSRIGLWGFDLSVQFLVQEGVEEDARGRFSSTEMGVQNVFEMLSFATTIVFPLPEQFKYPVFISYGAIALAAACFAAYLSLSAKGAANLKFAVVGYRRPSDGGERAAPTAGKFSACLCVSLAAATARCPSQLRTMPVEQGQPTYYGGSSQSTGIRQVRSSKTIRLPDMSSAKAAVTRNPTANTLQRPDASYFSTVLRPDGQQAYRPPQTADASQLRSVDNAATSPGPFDMLGFMSEFTSELERKHLDLTNGLSEFTNATSSKASDDTTNVPHTDRSMSWDSSVYSKGTQSQSPATEGMWPETGTAYEEHLLAYFLNSEPPATIFGPVNLEWKYVREVIVAQSGDFRPLRNSIYCFAEVHKGIKEGSQPNSASTYHQQASLEGQSYIFGHVDEPTLVKVFTTVFLLMLSESLSSPDLGRHGTSFLHSAYLLLQRFHDQIQSWTGIGRLVVSWVSLLDVKSLIAGRDGDPLIELGSLPELSTEQNESSGAVSGQSSTNSGIMDDRPVDKKVTEDYLLAKPGYLVYDAIVGPAFRFFVQAQQIIRRIVCIDLHHRSRGTLGDEFEVLQIAHRVGADLETLWTCRPPVLDVYDRPEELLDSLSQSVADEVCRTFRQYVANFLAIFIYLHRVAFAIYPRTDRVNRAVDQIIQLATVESASTQRHLPVSFFWPLFIAGLEGTLTQRRWIVQEMQRMVACDSDETQRHPNASKVLFLLEEMTRRQDASRTWADSRCVRRELFTDFYVLI
;
A
#
# COMPACT_ATOMS: atom_id res chain seq x y z
N MET A 1 40.78 -1.58 17.98
CA MET A 1 41.37 -2.06 16.72
C MET A 1 42.88 -1.90 16.76
N ASP A 2 43.43 -0.70 16.58
CA ASP A 2 44.89 -0.47 16.42
C ASP A 2 45.77 -0.88 17.62
N ARG A 3 45.19 -1.00 18.82
CA ARG A 3 45.89 -1.43 20.07
C ARG A 3 45.90 -2.94 20.30
N SER A 4 45.37 -3.72 19.37
CA SER A 4 45.15 -5.17 19.50
C SER A 4 45.63 -5.87 18.23
N ASN A 5 46.12 -7.11 18.35
CA ASN A 5 46.54 -7.90 17.17
C ASN A 5 45.38 -7.94 16.15
N ARG A 6 45.69 -7.62 14.88
CA ARG A 6 44.77 -7.58 13.74
C ARG A 6 43.78 -8.76 13.71
N LEU A 7 44.26 -9.99 13.91
CA LEU A 7 43.42 -11.20 13.91
C LEU A 7 42.45 -11.24 15.10
N VAL A 8 42.91 -10.81 16.29
CA VAL A 8 42.10 -10.80 17.52
C VAL A 8 41.01 -9.73 17.41
N ALA A 9 41.35 -8.55 16.88
CA ALA A 9 40.38 -7.48 16.64
C ALA A 9 39.23 -7.94 15.71
N ILE A 10 39.57 -8.58 14.58
CA ILE A 10 38.58 -9.05 13.60
C ILE A 10 37.72 -10.19 14.16
N ARG A 11 38.32 -11.16 14.85
CA ARG A 11 37.57 -12.25 15.49
C ARG A 11 36.56 -11.72 16.51
N HIS A 12 36.91 -10.66 17.24
CA HIS A 12 35.95 -10.00 18.13
C HIS A 12 34.89 -9.20 17.39
N SER A 13 35.20 -8.48 16.28
CA SER A 13 34.15 -7.77 15.52
C SER A 13 33.14 -8.72 14.88
N ILE A 14 33.58 -9.86 14.33
CA ILE A 14 32.66 -10.87 13.76
C ILE A 14 31.71 -11.40 14.84
N VAL A 15 32.23 -11.79 16.01
CA VAL A 15 31.41 -12.31 17.11
C VAL A 15 30.46 -11.21 17.64
N TRP A 16 30.95 -9.99 17.85
CA TRP A 16 30.12 -8.87 18.30
C TRP A 16 29.15 -8.32 17.25
N GLN A 17 29.32 -8.65 15.97
CA GLN A 17 28.32 -8.37 14.93
C GLN A 17 27.22 -9.45 14.94
N ARG A 18 27.61 -10.73 15.01
CA ARG A 18 26.68 -11.85 14.81
C ARG A 18 25.90 -12.24 16.07
N VAL A 19 26.46 -12.04 17.27
CA VAL A 19 25.76 -12.31 18.54
C VAL A 19 24.55 -11.40 18.74
N PRO A 20 24.61 -10.07 18.55
CA PRO A 20 23.42 -9.22 18.64
C PRO A 20 22.32 -9.60 17.65
N VAL A 21 22.66 -10.01 16.42
CA VAL A 21 21.67 -10.51 15.46
C VAL A 21 20.97 -11.78 15.99
N ALA A 22 21.73 -12.74 16.53
CA ALA A 22 21.17 -13.97 17.09
C ALA A 22 20.28 -13.70 18.31
N VAL A 23 20.64 -12.75 19.18
CA VAL A 23 19.81 -12.33 20.32
C VAL A 23 18.55 -11.58 19.84
N SER A 24 18.67 -10.69 18.85
CA SER A 24 17.50 -10.04 18.24
C SER A 24 16.55 -11.05 17.60
N CYS A 25 17.04 -12.11 16.93
CA CYS A 25 16.21 -13.22 16.47
C CYS A 25 15.46 -13.91 17.63
N ALA A 26 16.11 -14.13 18.78
CA ALA A 26 15.44 -14.66 19.97
C ALA A 26 14.38 -13.70 20.53
N CYS A 27 14.64 -12.39 20.54
CA CYS A 27 13.65 -11.36 20.90
C CYS A 27 12.46 -11.34 19.94
N PHE A 28 12.68 -11.48 18.62
CA PHE A 28 11.60 -11.58 17.65
C PHE A 28 10.80 -12.89 17.80
N VAL A 29 11.45 -14.02 18.09
CA VAL A 29 10.74 -15.28 18.41
C VAL A 29 9.89 -15.12 19.68
N ALA A 30 10.38 -14.42 20.71
CA ALA A 30 9.60 -14.12 21.92
C ALA A 30 8.40 -13.20 21.63
N LEU A 31 8.56 -12.14 20.82
CA LEU A 31 7.46 -11.28 20.37
C LEU A 31 6.41 -12.03 19.51
N LEU A 32 6.79 -13.15 18.89
CA LEU A 32 5.91 -14.06 18.14
C LEU A 32 5.27 -15.17 19.04
N MET A 33 5.46 -15.13 20.36
CA MET A 33 4.73 -15.97 21.33
C MET A 33 3.56 -15.17 21.94
N PRO A 34 2.31 -15.67 21.88
CA PRO A 34 1.15 -14.96 22.45
C PRO A 34 1.35 -14.58 23.92
N SER A 35 1.84 -15.52 24.72
CA SER A 35 2.04 -15.39 26.17
C SER A 35 3.12 -14.38 26.62
N TRP A 36 3.83 -13.73 25.70
CA TRP A 36 4.74 -12.61 25.97
C TRP A 36 4.26 -11.28 25.33
N ARG A 37 3.30 -11.36 24.41
CA ARG A 37 2.76 -10.23 23.63
C ARG A 37 1.70 -9.44 24.39
N GLU A 38 0.98 -10.08 25.31
CA GLU A 38 -0.05 -9.47 26.17
C GLU A 38 0.49 -8.40 27.14
N SER A 39 1.81 -8.36 27.37
CA SER A 39 2.44 -7.45 28.33
C SER A 39 3.21 -6.30 27.66
N GLU A 40 2.53 -5.17 27.47
CA GLU A 40 3.08 -3.87 27.03
C GLU A 40 4.51 -3.51 27.53
N PRO A 41 4.84 -3.59 28.84
CA PRO A 41 6.18 -3.26 29.31
C PRO A 41 7.25 -4.25 28.83
N VAL A 42 6.89 -5.51 28.55
CA VAL A 42 7.80 -6.52 27.99
C VAL A 42 7.98 -6.28 26.49
N VAL A 43 6.91 -5.96 25.74
CA VAL A 43 7.00 -5.58 24.32
C VAL A 43 7.87 -4.35 24.14
N SER A 44 7.65 -3.30 24.94
CA SER A 44 8.48 -2.08 24.97
C SER A 44 9.93 -2.36 25.37
N GLY A 45 10.17 -3.22 26.36
CA GLY A 45 11.50 -3.62 26.80
C GLY A 45 12.25 -4.44 25.74
N LEU A 46 11.57 -5.34 25.03
CA LEU A 46 12.12 -6.12 23.92
C LEU A 46 12.43 -5.22 22.72
N PHE A 47 11.57 -4.26 22.39
CA PHE A 47 11.84 -3.27 21.35
C PHE A 47 13.09 -2.43 21.65
N LEU A 48 13.20 -1.86 22.85
CA LEU A 48 14.39 -1.13 23.30
C LEU A 48 15.65 -2.01 23.25
N THR A 49 15.53 -3.28 23.64
CA THR A 49 16.62 -4.26 23.57
C THR A 49 17.06 -4.50 22.13
N VAL A 50 16.14 -4.73 21.19
CA VAL A 50 16.44 -4.91 19.75
C VAL A 50 17.11 -3.66 19.16
N VAL A 51 16.67 -2.46 19.52
CA VAL A 51 17.31 -1.20 19.07
C VAL A 51 18.75 -1.11 19.58
N LEU A 52 19.01 -1.39 20.85
CA LEU A 52 20.37 -1.39 21.42
C LEU A 52 21.26 -2.46 20.78
N LEU A 53 20.72 -3.66 20.51
CA LEU A 53 21.42 -4.74 19.81
C LEU A 53 21.74 -4.36 18.36
N ALA A 54 20.85 -3.64 17.66
CA ALA A 54 21.11 -3.12 16.33
C ALA A 54 22.23 -2.06 16.33
N CYS A 55 22.29 -1.19 17.35
CA CYS A 55 23.43 -0.28 17.53
C CYS A 55 24.76 -1.03 17.76
N MET A 56 24.74 -2.14 18.50
CA MET A 56 25.92 -2.99 18.71
C MET A 56 26.34 -3.73 17.44
N GLU A 57 25.40 -4.30 16.69
CA GLU A 57 25.64 -4.91 15.37
C GLU A 57 26.31 -3.91 14.44
N LYS A 58 25.70 -2.74 14.26
CA LYS A 58 26.17 -1.71 13.32
C LYS A 58 27.59 -1.25 13.65
N LEU A 59 27.89 -1.05 14.95
CA LEU A 59 29.24 -0.67 15.40
C LEU A 59 30.27 -1.77 15.14
N ALA A 60 29.91 -3.04 15.37
CA ALA A 60 30.78 -4.18 15.11
C ALA A 60 30.95 -4.44 13.60
N ALA A 61 29.92 -4.23 12.79
CA ALA A 61 29.95 -4.26 11.34
C ALA A 61 30.91 -3.21 10.78
N THR A 62 30.76 -1.94 11.19
CA THR A 62 31.67 -0.85 10.82
C THR A 62 33.12 -1.16 11.22
N ALA A 63 33.35 -1.77 12.40
CA ALA A 63 34.68 -2.23 12.78
C ALA A 63 35.22 -3.34 11.86
N ASN A 64 34.38 -4.33 11.47
CA ASN A 64 34.73 -5.39 10.54
C ASN A 64 35.12 -4.81 9.16
N THR A 65 34.32 -3.88 8.62
CA THR A 65 34.59 -3.15 7.37
C THR A 65 35.92 -2.38 7.40
N VAL A 66 36.19 -1.62 8.47
CA VAL A 66 37.48 -0.89 8.60
C VAL A 66 38.66 -1.86 8.66
N ALA A 67 38.52 -3.00 9.32
CA ALA A 67 39.59 -3.99 9.41
C ALA A 67 39.88 -4.65 8.06
N VAL A 68 38.83 -5.09 7.36
CA VAL A 68 38.95 -5.88 6.13
C VAL A 68 39.18 -4.99 4.92
N GLU A 69 38.23 -4.11 4.58
CA GLU A 69 38.26 -3.32 3.33
C GLU A 69 39.27 -2.16 3.35
N ARG A 70 39.61 -1.66 4.54
CA ARG A 70 40.44 -0.45 4.69
C ARG A 70 41.85 -0.71 5.24
N ASP A 71 42.12 -1.88 5.83
CA ASP A 71 43.47 -2.26 6.30
C ASP A 71 43.99 -3.54 5.64
N TRP A 72 43.30 -4.68 5.79
CA TRP A 72 43.79 -5.98 5.27
C TRP A 72 43.87 -6.04 3.75
N VAL A 73 42.87 -5.52 3.04
CA VAL A 73 42.79 -5.60 1.57
C VAL A 73 44.00 -4.99 0.85
N ILE A 74 44.64 -3.99 1.44
CA ILE A 74 45.87 -3.38 0.92
C ILE A 74 47.03 -4.38 0.99
N ILE A 75 47.21 -5.02 2.14
CA ILE A 75 48.26 -6.03 2.34
C ILE A 75 47.99 -7.22 1.41
N VAL A 76 46.73 -7.68 1.33
CA VAL A 76 46.32 -8.77 0.42
C VAL A 76 46.58 -8.42 -1.05
N SER A 77 46.32 -7.19 -1.50
CA SER A 77 46.61 -6.77 -2.87
C SER A 77 48.11 -6.74 -3.17
N ASP A 78 48.91 -6.30 -2.20
CA ASP A 78 50.34 -6.11 -2.36
C ASP A 78 51.07 -7.47 -2.35
N THR A 79 50.75 -8.37 -1.41
CA THR A 79 51.33 -9.73 -1.35
C THR A 79 50.95 -10.59 -2.57
N LEU A 80 49.75 -10.39 -3.14
CA LEU A 80 49.27 -11.16 -4.30
C LEU A 80 49.51 -10.46 -5.66
N ALA A 81 50.09 -9.25 -5.65
CA ALA A 81 50.27 -8.40 -6.84
C ALA A 81 48.98 -8.16 -7.66
N ILE A 82 47.84 -8.03 -6.98
CA ILE A 82 46.52 -7.75 -7.59
C ILE A 82 46.27 -6.23 -7.57
N GLU A 83 45.74 -5.67 -8.65
CA GLU A 83 45.42 -4.23 -8.66
C GLU A 83 44.33 -3.88 -7.63
N ARG A 84 44.65 -3.00 -6.68
CA ARG A 84 43.75 -2.53 -5.61
C ARG A 84 42.38 -2.06 -6.12
N GLN A 85 42.34 -1.42 -7.28
CA GLN A 85 41.10 -0.95 -7.92
C GLN A 85 40.16 -2.10 -8.30
N ASP A 86 40.69 -3.19 -8.85
CA ASP A 86 39.89 -4.37 -9.22
C ASP A 86 39.45 -5.18 -8.00
N LEU A 87 40.30 -5.25 -6.96
CA LEU A 87 39.95 -5.92 -5.70
C LEU A 87 38.81 -5.16 -4.98
N ASN A 88 38.93 -3.84 -4.83
CA ASN A 88 37.88 -2.97 -4.27
C ASN A 88 36.57 -3.07 -5.08
N ALA A 89 36.64 -2.96 -6.42
CA ALA A 89 35.48 -3.07 -7.29
C ALA A 89 34.84 -4.48 -7.21
N SER A 90 35.62 -5.54 -7.01
CA SER A 90 35.11 -6.89 -6.84
C SER A 90 34.35 -7.07 -5.52
N MET A 91 34.88 -6.56 -4.41
CA MET A 91 34.15 -6.58 -3.13
C MET A 91 32.86 -5.76 -3.20
N ARG A 92 32.90 -4.53 -3.77
CA ARG A 92 31.69 -3.69 -3.91
C ARG A 92 30.65 -4.31 -4.85
N ARG A 93 31.05 -5.07 -5.88
CA ARG A 93 30.12 -5.86 -6.71
C ARG A 93 29.38 -6.93 -5.90
N ILE A 94 30.09 -7.65 -5.03
CA ILE A 94 29.49 -8.67 -4.16
C ILE A 94 28.52 -8.01 -3.16
N ASP A 95 28.93 -6.92 -2.51
CA ASP A 95 28.08 -6.13 -1.61
C ASP A 95 26.78 -5.63 -2.28
N LEU A 96 26.88 -5.02 -3.47
CA LEU A 96 25.71 -4.55 -4.23
C LEU A 96 24.81 -5.70 -4.71
N PHE A 97 25.39 -6.83 -5.14
CA PHE A 97 24.61 -8.02 -5.51
C PHE A 97 23.88 -8.62 -4.31
N CYS A 98 24.54 -8.74 -3.16
CA CYS A 98 23.91 -9.19 -1.92
C CYS A 98 22.79 -8.23 -1.46
N LYS A 99 22.97 -6.91 -1.61
CA LYS A 99 21.92 -5.91 -1.33
C LYS A 99 20.71 -5.99 -2.27
N LEU A 100 20.91 -6.43 -3.51
CA LEU A 100 19.81 -6.70 -4.45
C LEU A 100 19.06 -8.00 -4.08
N VAL A 101 19.80 -9.07 -3.78
CA VAL A 101 19.24 -10.42 -3.60
C VAL A 101 18.65 -10.64 -2.20
N ALA A 102 19.26 -10.13 -1.14
CA ALA A 102 18.83 -10.41 0.23
C ALA A 102 17.38 -10.00 0.56
N PRO A 103 16.86 -8.83 0.12
CA PRO A 103 15.45 -8.48 0.32
C PRO A 103 14.49 -9.45 -0.38
N VAL A 104 14.83 -9.89 -1.60
CA VAL A 104 14.01 -10.84 -2.38
C VAL A 104 13.98 -12.21 -1.70
N VAL A 105 15.13 -12.70 -1.26
CA VAL A 105 15.24 -14.00 -0.57
C VAL A 105 14.53 -13.98 0.78
N ILE A 106 14.67 -12.92 1.58
CA ILE A 106 13.96 -12.81 2.87
C ILE A 106 12.45 -12.67 2.64
N SER A 107 12.01 -11.88 1.66
CA SER A 107 10.59 -11.75 1.30
C SER A 107 9.96 -13.10 0.89
N LEU A 108 10.71 -13.98 0.23
CA LEU A 108 10.26 -15.32 -0.16
C LEU A 108 10.14 -16.29 1.03
N PHE A 109 10.99 -16.14 2.06
CA PHE A 109 10.83 -16.92 3.29
C PHE A 109 9.73 -16.38 4.20
N ASP A 110 9.52 -15.06 4.22
CA ASP A 110 8.47 -14.40 5.00
C ASP A 110 7.07 -14.70 4.45
N SER A 111 6.91 -14.71 3.12
CA SER A 111 5.66 -15.11 2.45
C SER A 111 5.27 -16.58 2.67
N LEU A 112 6.21 -17.44 3.08
CA LEU A 112 5.92 -18.80 3.55
C LEU A 112 5.58 -18.80 5.04
N SER A 113 6.39 -18.12 5.87
CA SER A 113 6.05 -17.75 7.25
C SER A 113 7.13 -16.87 7.86
N THR A 114 6.75 -15.78 8.53
CA THR A 114 7.67 -14.96 9.35
C THR A 114 8.44 -15.77 10.40
N LYS A 115 7.87 -16.85 10.93
CA LYS A 115 8.61 -17.77 11.83
C LYS A 115 9.74 -18.48 11.08
N VAL A 116 9.50 -18.94 9.87
CA VAL A 116 10.51 -19.55 8.99
C VAL A 116 11.57 -18.52 8.59
N ALA A 117 11.18 -17.28 8.27
CA ALA A 117 12.12 -16.20 7.98
C ALA A 117 13.07 -15.92 9.16
N VAL A 118 12.55 -15.77 10.40
CA VAL A 118 13.39 -15.51 11.59
C VAL A 118 14.33 -16.69 11.89
N TRP A 119 13.85 -17.94 11.83
CA TRP A 119 14.71 -19.12 11.99
C TRP A 119 15.76 -19.25 10.88
N THR A 120 15.43 -18.87 9.64
CA THR A 120 16.38 -18.87 8.50
C THR A 120 17.45 -17.80 8.68
N VAL A 121 17.08 -16.58 9.09
CA VAL A 121 18.05 -15.49 9.38
C VAL A 121 18.99 -15.88 10.52
N LEU A 122 18.48 -16.54 11.58
CA LEU A 122 19.29 -17.07 12.67
C LEU A 122 20.25 -18.16 12.17
N GLY A 123 19.73 -19.17 11.47
CA GLY A 123 20.53 -20.29 10.93
C GLY A 123 21.64 -19.84 9.98
N VAL A 124 21.33 -18.91 9.07
CA VAL A 124 22.30 -18.31 8.14
C VAL A 124 23.36 -17.51 8.91
N ASN A 125 23.00 -16.69 9.90
CA ASN A 125 24.00 -15.93 10.66
C ASN A 125 24.92 -16.84 11.50
N VAL A 126 24.37 -17.89 12.13
CA VAL A 126 25.16 -18.89 12.87
C VAL A 126 26.11 -19.64 11.94
N LEU A 127 25.64 -20.09 10.77
CA LEU A 127 26.48 -20.77 9.78
C LEU A 127 27.57 -19.85 9.22
N CYS A 128 27.23 -18.59 8.92
CA CYS A 128 28.18 -17.59 8.45
C CYS A 128 29.29 -17.30 9.46
N VAL A 129 29.04 -17.31 10.78
CA VAL A 129 30.10 -17.17 11.80
C VAL A 129 31.20 -18.21 11.58
N PHE A 130 30.84 -19.49 11.41
CA PHE A 130 31.83 -20.56 11.23
C PHE A 130 32.61 -20.40 9.93
N ILE A 131 31.93 -20.07 8.83
CA ILE A 131 32.56 -19.88 7.51
C ILE A 131 33.50 -18.67 7.53
N GLU A 132 33.03 -17.52 8.01
CA GLU A 132 33.77 -16.25 8.09
C GLU A 132 35.01 -16.38 8.99
N TYR A 133 34.87 -17.02 10.16
CA TYR A 133 35.98 -17.25 11.09
C TYR A 133 37.04 -18.21 10.55
N ILE A 134 36.64 -19.27 9.82
CA ILE A 134 37.56 -20.21 9.18
C ILE A 134 38.27 -19.54 7.99
N ALA A 135 37.55 -18.85 7.11
CA ALA A 135 38.11 -18.17 5.94
C ALA A 135 39.16 -17.12 6.35
N ILE A 136 38.85 -16.28 7.34
CA ILE A 136 39.79 -15.26 7.85
C ILE A 136 41.00 -15.91 8.56
N ALA A 137 40.81 -17.05 9.22
CA ALA A 137 41.92 -17.83 9.77
C ALA A 137 42.80 -18.52 8.70
N GLN A 138 42.26 -18.79 7.50
CA GLN A 138 43.04 -19.27 6.36
C GLN A 138 43.81 -18.13 5.70
N VAL A 139 43.16 -16.99 5.41
CA VAL A 139 43.81 -15.79 4.82
C VAL A 139 44.97 -15.31 5.70
N TYR A 140 44.78 -15.23 7.02
CA TYR A 140 45.84 -14.83 7.96
C TYR A 140 47.03 -15.82 8.03
N LYS A 141 46.80 -17.10 7.72
CA LYS A 141 47.88 -18.10 7.62
C LYS A 141 48.59 -18.08 6.27
N ALA A 142 47.88 -17.72 5.20
CA ALA A 142 48.43 -17.64 3.85
C ALA A 142 49.30 -16.39 3.63
N ILE A 143 48.98 -15.28 4.31
CA ILE A 143 49.64 -13.98 4.11
C ILE A 143 50.35 -13.57 5.42
N PRO A 144 51.65 -13.90 5.58
CA PRO A 144 52.39 -13.63 6.82
C PRO A 144 52.58 -12.14 7.10
N GLU A 145 52.46 -11.27 6.10
CA GLU A 145 52.57 -9.81 6.23
C GLU A 145 51.41 -9.19 7.05
N LEU A 146 50.32 -9.94 7.27
CA LEU A 146 49.26 -9.57 8.23
C LEU A 146 49.72 -9.69 9.70
N VAL A 147 50.82 -10.40 9.98
CA VAL A 147 51.37 -10.62 11.33
C VAL A 147 52.23 -9.43 11.75
N ARG A 148 51.58 -8.33 12.16
CA ARG A 148 52.27 -7.25 12.88
C ARG A 148 52.70 -7.71 14.27
N THR A 149 54.00 -7.90 14.46
CA THR A 149 54.65 -7.72 15.76
C THR A 149 54.33 -6.31 16.25
N ALA A 150 53.84 -6.17 17.50
CA ALA A 150 53.54 -4.85 18.03
C ALA A 150 54.82 -4.00 18.10
N SER A 151 54.78 -2.78 17.55
CA SER A 151 55.87 -1.82 17.67
C SER A 151 56.10 -1.50 19.15
N VAL A 152 57.31 -1.79 19.64
CA VAL A 152 57.72 -1.46 21.00
C VAL A 152 57.65 0.06 21.18
N PRO A 153 56.97 0.59 22.21
CA PRO A 153 57.02 2.01 22.51
C PRO A 153 58.44 2.41 22.90
N THR A 154 59.16 3.07 21.98
CA THR A 154 60.48 3.67 22.25
C THR A 154 60.31 4.96 23.04
N ASP A 155 60.00 4.81 24.32
CA ASP A 155 59.79 5.91 25.27
C ASP A 155 61.14 6.55 25.67
N TYR A 156 61.65 7.42 24.80
CA TYR A 156 62.86 8.22 25.03
C TYR A 156 62.48 9.56 25.69
N GLY A 157 62.06 9.50 26.97
CA GLY A 157 61.36 10.60 27.65
C GLY A 157 61.68 10.79 29.15
N SER A 158 62.94 10.64 29.55
CA SER A 158 63.40 10.73 30.96
C SER A 158 62.87 11.95 31.75
N GLY A 159 62.10 11.69 32.82
CA GLY A 159 61.78 12.61 33.91
C GLY A 159 61.49 11.80 35.19
N ALA A 160 62.15 12.11 36.30
CA ALA A 160 62.33 11.17 37.41
C ALA A 160 61.96 11.73 38.79
N VAL A 161 61.54 10.82 39.72
CA VAL A 161 61.50 11.01 41.20
C VAL A 161 60.38 12.02 41.64
N GLU A 162 59.68 11.91 42.78
CA GLU A 162 60.02 11.38 44.13
C GLU A 162 58.82 10.68 44.84
N ASP A 163 59.02 10.26 46.09
CA ASP A 163 58.16 9.36 46.87
C ASP A 163 57.01 10.02 47.71
N ALA A 164 56.23 9.16 48.40
CA ALA A 164 54.99 9.43 49.16
C ALA A 164 55.21 10.03 50.58
N PRO A 165 54.17 10.28 51.45
CA PRO A 165 52.72 10.04 51.32
C PRO A 165 51.78 11.18 51.86
N GLU A 166 50.48 10.86 51.97
CA GLU A 166 49.39 11.51 52.76
C GLU A 166 48.97 12.99 52.56
N HIS A 167 47.75 13.20 52.02
CA HIS A 167 46.62 13.83 52.75
C HIS A 167 45.30 13.78 51.91
N PRO A 168 44.12 13.45 52.48
CA PRO A 168 42.94 13.07 51.70
C PRO A 168 41.86 14.17 51.47
N THR A 169 42.18 15.27 50.77
CA THR A 169 41.18 16.36 50.52
C THR A 169 41.23 17.00 49.11
N ALA A 170 40.77 16.29 48.06
CA ALA A 170 40.61 16.90 46.71
C ALA A 170 39.63 16.18 45.74
N ASN A 171 38.60 15.46 46.23
CA ASN A 171 37.85 14.47 45.44
C ASN A 171 36.94 15.02 44.30
N GLN A 172 37.07 16.31 43.95
CA GLN A 172 36.31 16.98 42.89
C GLN A 172 37.18 17.39 41.69
N GLN A 173 38.49 17.58 41.88
CA GLN A 173 39.42 17.87 40.77
C GLN A 173 39.74 16.62 39.93
N SER A 174 39.71 15.43 40.53
CA SER A 174 39.96 14.15 39.88
C SER A 174 38.96 13.88 38.75
N LEU A 175 37.67 14.12 38.99
CA LEU A 175 36.60 13.92 38.02
C LEU A 175 36.68 14.91 36.85
N ILE A 176 36.90 16.20 37.11
CA ILE A 176 37.02 17.22 36.06
C ILE A 176 38.28 16.98 35.20
N LYS A 177 39.42 16.67 35.82
CA LYS A 177 40.65 16.29 35.10
C LYS A 177 40.43 15.01 34.27
N SER A 178 39.76 13.99 34.83
CA SER A 178 39.43 12.76 34.10
C SER A 178 38.50 13.01 32.91
N ALA A 179 37.47 13.84 33.06
CA ALA A 179 36.56 14.22 31.98
C ALA A 179 37.28 15.00 30.87
N ILE A 180 38.15 15.97 31.23
CA ILE A 180 38.99 16.70 30.26
C ILE A 180 39.95 15.75 29.54
N HIS A 181 40.57 14.79 30.24
CA HIS A 181 41.40 13.75 29.61
C HIS A 181 40.58 12.82 28.70
N LEU A 182 39.34 12.48 29.06
CA LEU A 182 38.45 11.65 28.25
C LEU A 182 38.04 12.38 26.96
N VAL A 183 37.60 13.63 27.06
CA VAL A 183 37.23 14.49 25.91
C VAL A 183 38.45 14.75 25.02
N LYS A 184 39.62 15.08 25.58
CA LYS A 184 40.86 15.28 24.83
C LYS A 184 41.31 14.00 24.09
N ARG A 185 41.11 12.83 24.70
CA ARG A 185 41.39 11.52 24.10
C ARG A 185 40.39 11.13 23.02
N ALA A 186 39.11 11.52 23.17
CA ALA A 186 38.08 11.36 22.14
C ALA A 186 38.27 12.32 20.95
N ALA A 187 38.82 13.52 21.17
CA ALA A 187 39.04 14.54 20.15
C ALA A 187 40.34 14.37 19.33
N SER A 188 41.32 13.57 19.79
CA SER A 188 42.59 13.36 19.06
C SER A 188 42.39 12.81 17.63
N PRO A 189 41.59 11.74 17.40
CA PRO A 189 41.41 11.18 16.07
C PRO A 189 40.78 12.17 15.08
N TRP A 190 39.86 13.03 15.55
CA TRP A 190 39.26 14.09 14.73
C TRP A 190 40.28 15.14 14.30
N ARG A 191 41.23 15.49 15.18
CA ARG A 191 42.34 16.38 14.85
C ARG A 191 43.35 15.71 13.88
N GLU A 192 43.66 14.44 14.09
CA GLU A 192 44.52 13.63 13.20
C GLU A 192 43.90 13.51 11.79
N TYR A 193 42.59 13.29 11.70
CA TYR A 193 41.82 13.23 10.45
C TYR A 193 41.85 14.55 9.68
N VAL A 194 41.53 15.69 10.33
CA VAL A 194 41.51 17.02 9.68
C VAL A 194 42.92 17.49 9.28
N ALA A 195 43.97 17.03 9.95
CA ALA A 195 45.36 17.38 9.64
C ALA A 195 45.96 16.58 8.45
N ASN A 196 45.32 15.51 8.01
CA ASN A 196 45.82 14.64 6.95
C ASN A 196 45.63 15.27 5.54
N PRO A 197 46.59 15.16 4.61
CA PRO A 197 46.47 15.74 3.26
C PRO A 197 45.28 15.23 2.42
N ILE A 198 44.74 14.04 2.70
CA ILE A 198 43.57 13.45 2.02
C ILE A 198 42.25 13.94 2.62
N PHE A 199 42.26 14.68 3.74
CA PHE A 199 41.07 15.17 4.43
C PHE A 199 40.01 15.76 3.50
N LEU A 200 40.37 16.65 2.56
CA LEU A 200 39.39 17.27 1.64
C LEU A 200 38.73 16.26 0.68
N ALA A 201 39.39 15.17 0.31
CA ALA A 201 38.81 14.13 -0.54
C ALA A 201 37.89 13.18 0.24
N SER A 202 38.31 12.77 1.44
CA SER A 202 37.51 11.96 2.36
C SER A 202 36.28 12.73 2.90
N PHE A 203 36.44 14.03 3.19
CA PHE A 203 35.34 14.93 3.55
C PHE A 203 34.39 15.19 2.37
N ALA A 204 34.89 15.27 1.13
CA ALA A 204 34.03 15.33 -0.06
C ALA A 204 33.18 14.06 -0.20
N LEU A 205 33.73 12.87 0.05
CA LEU A 205 32.93 11.63 0.12
C LEU A 205 31.93 11.67 1.27
N SER A 206 32.34 12.15 2.44
CA SER A 206 31.47 12.26 3.62
C SER A 206 30.24 13.14 3.36
N LEU A 207 30.41 14.27 2.64
CA LEU A 207 29.32 15.16 2.25
C LEU A 207 28.26 14.49 1.37
N LEU A 208 28.60 13.45 0.61
CA LEU A 208 27.64 12.73 -0.23
C LEU A 208 26.66 11.85 0.57
N TYR A 209 26.92 11.61 1.86
CA TYR A 209 25.98 10.94 2.77
C TYR A 209 24.89 11.89 3.29
N LEU A 210 25.03 13.22 3.12
CA LEU A 210 23.97 14.19 3.36
C LEU A 210 23.03 14.22 2.14
N THR A 211 22.25 13.15 1.94
CA THR A 211 21.40 13.03 0.74
C THR A 211 20.10 12.27 0.95
N VAL A 212 18.97 12.90 0.58
CA VAL A 212 17.69 12.21 0.36
C VAL A 212 17.54 11.72 -1.10
N LEU A 213 18.51 12.02 -1.97
CA LEU A 213 18.49 11.69 -3.41
C LEU A 213 18.96 10.24 -3.64
N SER A 214 18.20 9.30 -3.09
CA SER A 214 18.44 7.85 -3.17
C SER A 214 17.13 7.07 -3.04
N PHE A 215 17.04 5.84 -3.56
CA PHE A 215 15.85 4.97 -3.46
C PHE A 215 15.58 4.39 -2.05
N GLY A 216 15.98 5.11 -1.00
CA GLY A 216 15.60 4.87 0.39
C GLY A 216 14.16 5.28 0.71
N THR A 217 13.73 5.07 1.95
CA THR A 217 12.34 5.27 2.40
C THR A 217 11.80 6.68 2.14
N THR A 218 12.58 7.72 2.36
CA THR A 218 12.12 9.13 2.23
C THR A 218 11.72 9.50 0.79
N MET A 219 12.58 9.21 -0.19
CA MET A 219 12.25 9.39 -1.62
C MET A 219 11.13 8.47 -2.07
N VAL A 220 11.10 7.22 -1.60
CA VAL A 220 10.02 6.26 -1.93
C VAL A 220 8.67 6.76 -1.44
N THR A 221 8.56 7.26 -0.22
CA THR A 221 7.32 7.86 0.32
C THR A 221 6.88 9.07 -0.50
N TYR A 222 7.81 9.93 -0.94
CA TYR A 222 7.50 11.03 -1.84
C TYR A 222 6.99 10.55 -3.22
N LEU A 223 7.61 9.51 -3.81
CA LEU A 223 7.14 8.94 -5.08
C LEU A 223 5.73 8.34 -4.96
N LEU A 224 5.46 7.58 -3.90
CA LEU A 224 4.13 7.05 -3.59
C LEU A 224 3.11 8.19 -3.45
N HIS A 225 3.44 9.27 -2.73
CA HIS A 225 2.58 10.45 -2.60
C HIS A 225 2.32 11.17 -3.95
N THR A 226 3.28 11.20 -4.87
CA THR A 226 3.07 11.74 -6.24
C THR A 226 2.28 10.80 -7.17
N GLY A 227 1.73 9.70 -6.65
CA GLY A 227 0.86 8.78 -7.38
C GLY A 227 1.61 7.87 -8.35
N PHE A 228 2.73 7.29 -7.88
CA PHE A 228 3.41 6.14 -8.49
C PHE A 228 3.14 4.89 -7.67
N ASP A 229 2.78 3.79 -8.32
CA ASP A 229 2.47 2.54 -7.62
C ASP A 229 3.73 1.91 -6.99
N PRO A 230 3.60 1.15 -5.87
CA PRO A 230 4.73 0.44 -5.27
C PRO A 230 5.50 -0.46 -6.26
N LEU A 231 4.79 -1.00 -7.26
CA LEU A 231 5.35 -1.79 -8.35
C LEU A 231 6.25 -0.95 -9.28
N GLN A 232 5.78 0.23 -9.70
CA GLN A 232 6.56 1.16 -10.53
C GLN A 232 7.85 1.57 -9.80
N VAL A 233 7.72 1.97 -8.53
CA VAL A 233 8.86 2.36 -7.69
C VAL A 233 9.84 1.19 -7.47
N SER A 234 9.34 -0.05 -7.40
CA SER A 234 10.18 -1.25 -7.29
C SER A 234 10.94 -1.54 -8.59
N CYS A 235 10.29 -1.47 -9.75
CA CYS A 235 10.96 -1.59 -11.05
C CYS A 235 12.01 -0.49 -11.27
N MET A 236 11.71 0.75 -10.86
CA MET A 236 12.65 1.87 -10.90
C MET A 236 13.84 1.65 -9.95
N ARG A 237 13.61 1.09 -8.75
CA ARG A 237 14.69 0.68 -7.83
C ARG A 237 15.57 -0.42 -8.45
N ILE A 238 15.01 -1.42 -9.13
CA ILE A 238 15.80 -2.45 -9.84
C ILE A 238 16.66 -1.80 -10.93
N GLY A 239 16.08 -0.91 -11.74
CA GLY A 239 16.83 -0.13 -12.75
C GLY A 239 17.95 0.73 -12.14
N ALA A 240 17.70 1.35 -10.98
CA ALA A 240 18.71 2.10 -10.24
C ALA A 240 19.83 1.19 -9.69
N VAL A 241 19.52 -0.02 -9.20
CA VAL A 241 20.54 -0.97 -8.74
C VAL A 241 21.38 -1.53 -9.90
N LEU A 242 20.80 -1.70 -11.09
CA LEU A 242 21.57 -2.02 -12.30
C LEU A 242 22.52 -0.85 -12.69
N ALA A 243 22.08 0.40 -12.52
CA ALA A 243 22.95 1.57 -12.69
C ALA A 243 24.04 1.63 -11.60
N GLU A 244 23.72 1.31 -10.34
CA GLU A 244 24.69 1.20 -9.24
C GLU A 244 25.77 0.16 -9.55
N LEU A 245 25.37 -1.03 -9.99
CA LEU A 245 26.29 -2.10 -10.39
C LEU A 245 27.16 -1.67 -11.58
N SER A 246 26.61 -0.94 -12.55
CA SER A 246 27.40 -0.49 -13.71
C SER A 246 28.53 0.49 -13.35
N GLY A 247 28.37 1.28 -12.28
CA GLY A 247 29.43 2.10 -11.69
C GLY A 247 30.67 1.29 -11.28
N THR A 248 30.51 0.04 -10.85
CA THR A 248 31.63 -0.82 -10.41
C THR A 248 32.50 -1.36 -11.54
N TRP A 249 31.98 -1.46 -12.78
CA TRP A 249 32.80 -1.76 -13.96
C TRP A 249 33.39 -0.48 -14.57
N ALA A 250 32.65 0.63 -14.54
CA ALA A 250 33.14 1.92 -14.99
C ALA A 250 34.33 2.41 -14.15
N ALA A 251 34.32 2.18 -12.83
CA ALA A 251 35.33 2.62 -11.89
C ALA A 251 36.77 2.20 -12.26
N PRO A 252 37.16 0.92 -12.24
CA PRO A 252 38.53 0.50 -12.56
C PRO A 252 38.91 0.84 -14.01
N PHE A 253 37.96 0.75 -14.96
CA PHE A 253 38.20 1.12 -16.35
C PHE A 253 38.61 2.59 -16.52
N ILE A 254 37.93 3.52 -15.84
CA ILE A 254 38.25 4.95 -15.92
C ILE A 254 39.51 5.26 -15.09
N MET A 255 39.69 4.66 -13.91
CA MET A 255 40.90 4.81 -13.10
C MET A 255 42.16 4.38 -13.87
N GLY A 256 42.16 3.19 -14.49
CA GLY A 256 43.27 2.71 -15.32
C GLY A 256 43.53 3.52 -16.58
N ARG A 257 42.58 4.36 -17.03
CA ARG A 257 42.70 5.22 -18.22
C ARG A 257 43.17 6.65 -17.94
N ILE A 258 42.69 7.27 -16.85
CA ILE A 258 42.98 8.69 -16.55
C ILE A 258 43.58 8.95 -15.15
N GLY A 259 43.71 7.92 -14.33
CA GLY A 259 44.22 7.94 -12.95
C GLY A 259 43.11 8.18 -11.91
N PRO A 260 43.16 7.56 -10.71
CA PRO A 260 42.12 7.65 -9.67
C PRO A 260 41.70 9.09 -9.32
N ILE A 261 42.68 9.99 -9.23
CA ILE A 261 42.48 11.41 -8.93
C ILE A 261 41.57 12.11 -9.97
N ARG A 262 41.74 11.80 -11.27
CA ARG A 262 40.90 12.39 -12.35
C ARG A 262 39.59 11.62 -12.53
N SER A 263 39.63 10.31 -12.31
CA SER A 263 38.46 9.43 -12.27
C SER A 263 37.43 9.95 -11.27
N GLY A 264 37.84 10.22 -10.04
CA GLY A 264 36.97 10.81 -9.01
C GLY A 264 36.35 12.14 -9.42
N LEU A 265 37.13 13.05 -10.02
CA LEU A 265 36.58 14.32 -10.53
C LEU A 265 35.52 14.10 -11.61
N TRP A 266 35.76 13.17 -12.54
CA TRP A 266 34.81 12.85 -13.61
C TRP A 266 33.50 12.29 -13.04
N PHE A 267 33.60 11.30 -12.16
CA PHE A 267 32.45 10.66 -11.51
C PHE A 267 31.63 11.65 -10.65
N LEU A 268 32.27 12.54 -9.91
CA LEU A 268 31.59 13.53 -9.08
C LEU A 268 30.90 14.63 -9.92
N ASN A 269 31.50 15.03 -11.05
CA ASN A 269 30.84 15.94 -12.00
C ASN A 269 29.69 15.26 -12.76
N TRP A 270 29.79 13.96 -13.06
CA TRP A 270 28.68 13.17 -13.58
C TRP A 270 27.52 13.11 -12.59
N GLN A 271 27.77 12.78 -11.32
CA GLN A 271 26.76 12.78 -10.26
C GLN A 271 26.07 14.14 -10.12
N LEU A 272 26.85 15.22 -10.07
CA LEU A 272 26.34 16.60 -10.01
C LEU A 272 25.47 16.93 -11.24
N GLY A 273 25.92 16.58 -12.45
CA GLY A 273 25.18 16.83 -13.69
C GLY A 273 23.85 16.07 -13.78
N CYS A 274 23.83 14.79 -13.38
CA CYS A 274 22.61 13.98 -13.35
C CYS A 274 21.58 14.46 -12.30
N LEU A 275 22.02 15.05 -11.20
CA LEU A 275 21.12 15.59 -10.16
C LEU A 275 20.76 17.06 -10.37
N ALA A 276 21.49 17.78 -11.22
CA ALA A 276 21.15 19.14 -11.63
C ALA A 276 19.81 19.21 -12.37
N THR A 277 19.47 18.20 -13.19
CA THR A 277 18.17 18.13 -13.89
C THR A 277 17.00 17.91 -12.92
N ALA A 278 17.18 17.06 -11.90
CA ALA A 278 16.20 16.85 -10.85
C ALA A 278 16.02 18.12 -10.01
N ALA A 279 17.11 18.72 -9.53
CA ALA A 279 17.07 19.96 -8.74
C ALA A 279 16.45 21.13 -9.54
N LEU A 280 16.75 21.24 -10.85
CA LEU A 280 16.15 22.26 -11.71
C LEU A 280 14.65 22.00 -11.94
N ALA A 281 14.21 20.74 -12.03
CA ALA A 281 12.80 20.41 -12.13
C ALA A 281 12.03 20.85 -10.87
N PHE A 282 12.55 20.57 -9.67
CA PHE A 282 12.01 21.05 -8.39
C PHE A 282 12.05 22.59 -8.21
N ALA A 283 12.86 23.29 -8.99
CA ALA A 283 12.97 24.76 -8.94
C ALA A 283 12.07 25.49 -9.96
N LEU A 284 11.68 24.83 -11.06
CA LEU A 284 10.92 25.43 -12.17
C LEU A 284 9.46 24.94 -12.28
N TYR A 285 9.15 23.78 -11.72
CA TYR A 285 7.83 23.14 -11.80
C TYR A 285 7.28 22.84 -10.41
N ASP A 286 5.96 22.65 -10.31
CA ASP A 286 5.34 22.25 -9.05
C ASP A 286 5.83 20.86 -8.59
N SER A 287 6.08 20.74 -7.29
CA SER A 287 6.64 19.53 -6.65
C SER A 287 5.68 18.34 -6.68
N ASN A 288 4.38 18.57 -6.89
CA ASN A 288 3.39 17.50 -7.08
C ASN A 288 3.31 17.02 -8.55
N SER A 289 4.07 17.61 -9.49
CA SER A 289 4.08 17.20 -10.89
C SER A 289 4.81 15.87 -11.12
N ARG A 290 4.16 14.93 -11.80
CA ARG A 290 4.77 13.67 -12.27
C ARG A 290 6.05 13.90 -13.09
N LEU A 291 6.19 15.03 -13.78
CA LEU A 291 7.44 15.38 -14.51
C LEU A 291 8.63 15.62 -13.58
N VAL A 292 8.41 16.22 -12.41
CA VAL A 292 9.45 16.43 -11.39
C VAL A 292 9.86 15.10 -10.78
N ALA A 293 8.89 14.24 -10.45
CA ALA A 293 9.14 12.89 -9.96
C ALA A 293 9.90 12.01 -10.98
N VAL A 294 9.52 12.01 -12.27
CA VAL A 294 10.28 11.30 -13.33
C VAL A 294 11.70 11.87 -13.48
N SER A 295 11.87 13.20 -13.44
CA SER A 295 13.20 13.83 -13.48
C SER A 295 14.06 13.41 -12.28
N LEU A 296 13.47 13.32 -11.09
CA LEU A 296 14.11 12.80 -9.88
C LEU A 296 14.51 11.32 -10.03
N ILE A 297 13.60 10.46 -10.49
CA ILE A 297 13.86 9.03 -10.72
C ILE A 297 15.05 8.82 -11.66
N VAL A 298 15.02 9.46 -12.84
CA VAL A 298 16.07 9.31 -13.86
C VAL A 298 17.38 9.95 -13.41
N GLY A 299 17.33 11.14 -12.81
CA GLY A 299 18.49 11.83 -12.29
C GLY A 299 19.19 11.04 -11.19
N VAL A 300 18.43 10.53 -10.21
CA VAL A 300 18.96 9.68 -9.13
C VAL A 300 19.56 8.40 -9.70
N ALA A 301 18.86 7.66 -10.55
CA ALA A 301 19.36 6.40 -11.13
C ALA A 301 20.69 6.60 -11.90
N LEU A 302 20.77 7.60 -12.78
CA LEU A 302 22.00 7.88 -13.54
C LEU A 302 23.14 8.41 -12.66
N SER A 303 22.83 9.16 -11.60
CA SER A 303 23.83 9.71 -10.67
C SER A 303 24.60 8.63 -9.91
N ARG A 304 24.04 7.42 -9.78
CA ARG A 304 24.65 6.30 -9.03
C ARG A 304 25.96 5.81 -9.62
N ILE A 305 26.10 5.87 -10.95
CA ILE A 305 27.36 5.58 -11.66
C ILE A 305 28.46 6.53 -11.17
N GLY A 306 28.11 7.80 -10.96
CA GLY A 306 28.98 8.81 -10.37
C GLY A 306 29.28 8.56 -8.89
N LEU A 307 28.25 8.31 -8.08
CA LEU A 307 28.41 8.07 -6.63
C LEU A 307 29.37 6.91 -6.34
N TRP A 308 29.15 5.73 -6.93
CA TRP A 308 30.01 4.56 -6.67
C TRP A 308 31.38 4.65 -7.32
N GLY A 309 31.48 5.28 -8.51
CA GLY A 309 32.78 5.56 -9.11
C GLY A 309 33.62 6.54 -8.29
N PHE A 310 32.98 7.50 -7.61
CA PHE A 310 33.65 8.42 -6.70
C PHE A 310 34.02 7.76 -5.35
N ASP A 311 33.13 6.97 -4.76
CA ASP A 311 33.39 6.18 -3.53
C ASP A 311 34.64 5.29 -3.70
N LEU A 312 34.70 4.51 -4.79
CA LEU A 312 35.88 3.70 -5.12
C LEU A 312 37.13 4.56 -5.41
N SER A 313 36.98 5.75 -6.00
CA SER A 313 38.10 6.67 -6.26
C SER A 313 38.69 7.22 -4.96
N VAL A 314 37.85 7.64 -4.01
CA VAL A 314 38.30 8.15 -2.71
C VAL A 314 38.82 7.02 -1.82
N GLN A 315 38.18 5.84 -1.84
CA GLN A 315 38.69 4.65 -1.15
C GLN A 315 40.13 4.32 -1.59
N PHE A 316 40.41 4.32 -2.91
CA PHE A 316 41.77 4.11 -3.41
C PHE A 316 42.76 5.17 -2.86
N LEU A 317 42.39 6.45 -2.88
CA LEU A 317 43.25 7.54 -2.40
C LEU A 317 43.53 7.44 -0.88
N VAL A 318 42.53 7.06 -0.09
CA VAL A 318 42.65 6.82 1.36
C VAL A 318 43.52 5.58 1.65
N GLN A 319 43.38 4.51 0.86
CA GLN A 319 44.23 3.32 0.97
C GLN A 319 45.69 3.62 0.59
N GLU A 320 45.94 4.46 -0.42
CA GLU A 320 47.29 4.77 -0.93
C GLU A 320 48.06 5.75 -0.04
N GLY A 321 47.48 6.91 0.30
CA GLY A 321 48.23 8.01 0.94
C GLY A 321 48.00 8.18 2.45
N VAL A 322 47.31 7.24 3.12
CA VAL A 322 47.26 7.19 4.60
C VAL A 322 48.18 6.08 5.12
N GLU A 323 49.14 6.48 5.96
CA GLU A 323 50.10 5.60 6.64
C GLU A 323 49.38 4.49 7.42
N GLU A 324 49.93 3.27 7.38
CA GLU A 324 49.31 2.08 8.01
C GLU A 324 48.93 2.29 9.48
N ASP A 325 49.82 2.94 10.25
CA ASP A 325 49.66 3.18 11.69
C ASP A 325 48.57 4.19 12.01
N ALA A 326 48.13 5.00 11.04
CA ALA A 326 47.04 5.96 11.15
C ALA A 326 45.75 5.49 10.46
N ARG A 327 45.85 4.57 9.49
CA ARG A 327 44.76 4.16 8.58
C ARG A 327 43.48 3.72 9.29
N GLY A 328 43.60 2.89 10.33
CA GLY A 328 42.47 2.45 11.17
C GLY A 328 41.73 3.60 11.85
N ARG A 329 42.46 4.62 12.37
CA ARG A 329 41.86 5.83 12.97
C ARG A 329 41.28 6.76 11.92
N PHE A 330 41.94 6.90 10.78
CA PHE A 330 41.47 7.74 9.68
C PHE A 330 40.14 7.22 9.14
N SER A 331 40.05 5.94 8.72
CA SER A 331 38.82 5.39 8.14
C SER A 331 37.68 5.22 9.15
N SER A 332 37.96 4.98 10.43
CA SER A 332 36.89 5.01 11.46
C SER A 332 36.40 6.43 11.76
N THR A 333 37.25 7.46 11.66
CA THR A 333 36.82 8.86 11.75
C THR A 333 36.03 9.28 10.51
N GLU A 334 36.48 8.92 9.30
CA GLU A 334 35.76 9.09 8.03
C GLU A 334 34.33 8.52 8.11
N MET A 335 34.17 7.26 8.53
CA MET A 335 32.85 6.64 8.70
C MET A 335 32.04 7.32 9.82
N GLY A 336 32.68 7.85 10.85
CA GLY A 336 32.05 8.70 11.85
C GLY A 336 31.45 9.99 11.26
N VAL A 337 32.17 10.65 10.34
CA VAL A 337 31.68 11.85 9.64
C VAL A 337 30.55 11.50 8.66
N GLN A 338 30.65 10.36 7.95
CA GLN A 338 29.59 9.84 7.08
C GLN A 338 28.29 9.61 7.85
N ASN A 339 28.34 8.91 8.99
CA ASN A 339 27.18 8.68 9.85
C ASN A 339 26.56 9.99 10.39
N VAL A 340 27.37 11.02 10.67
CA VAL A 340 26.86 12.35 11.08
C VAL A 340 26.10 13.04 9.94
N PHE A 341 26.59 12.94 8.70
CA PHE A 341 25.89 13.48 7.53
C PHE A 341 24.62 12.69 7.16
N GLU A 342 24.61 11.37 7.34
CA GLU A 342 23.41 10.53 7.22
C GLU A 342 22.35 10.91 8.28
N MET A 343 22.76 11.09 9.54
CA MET A 343 21.89 11.56 10.61
C MET A 343 21.34 12.97 10.35
N LEU A 344 22.15 13.88 9.78
CA LEU A 344 21.68 15.20 9.34
C LEU A 344 20.67 15.09 8.19
N SER A 345 20.81 14.11 7.28
CA SER A 345 19.83 13.86 6.23
C SER A 345 18.46 13.47 6.82
N PHE A 346 18.42 12.52 7.75
CA PHE A 346 17.18 12.18 8.47
C PHE A 346 16.62 13.37 9.26
N ALA A 347 17.46 14.18 9.88
CA ALA A 347 17.04 15.40 10.57
C ALA A 347 16.36 16.41 9.62
N THR A 348 16.81 16.55 8.37
CA THR A 348 16.11 17.42 7.40
C THR A 348 14.69 16.93 7.09
N THR A 349 14.46 15.61 7.04
CA THR A 349 13.10 15.07 6.81
C THR A 349 12.21 15.11 8.06
N ILE A 350 12.78 15.22 9.26
CA ILE A 350 12.03 15.51 10.49
C ILE A 350 11.63 16.99 10.55
N VAL A 351 12.51 17.90 10.10
CA VAL A 351 12.23 19.35 10.02
C VAL A 351 11.27 19.70 8.88
N PHE A 352 11.29 18.94 7.78
CA PHE A 352 10.43 19.12 6.61
C PHE A 352 9.59 17.85 6.34
N PRO A 353 8.58 17.54 7.18
CA PRO A 353 7.85 16.26 7.12
C PRO A 353 6.79 16.18 6.02
N LEU A 354 6.34 17.32 5.46
CA LEU A 354 5.29 17.36 4.44
C LEU A 354 5.86 17.12 3.03
N PRO A 355 5.19 16.32 2.16
CA PRO A 355 5.66 16.05 0.80
C PRO A 355 5.90 17.30 -0.05
N GLU A 356 5.08 18.35 0.10
CA GLU A 356 5.25 19.65 -0.57
C GLU A 356 6.55 20.37 -0.18
N GLN A 357 7.12 20.03 0.98
CA GLN A 357 8.36 20.57 1.51
C GLN A 357 9.59 19.72 1.13
N PHE A 358 9.43 18.56 0.50
CA PHE A 358 10.53 17.65 0.09
C PHE A 358 11.58 18.33 -0.80
N LYS A 359 11.19 19.39 -1.53
CA LYS A 359 12.10 20.29 -2.25
C LYS A 359 13.24 20.86 -1.39
N TYR A 360 13.03 21.13 -0.09
CA TYR A 360 14.10 21.65 0.78
C TYR A 360 15.18 20.59 1.07
N PRO A 361 14.86 19.36 1.53
CA PRO A 361 15.81 18.24 1.55
C PRO A 361 16.50 17.98 0.20
N VAL A 362 15.79 18.08 -0.93
CA VAL A 362 16.38 17.96 -2.28
C VAL A 362 17.44 19.03 -2.54
N PHE A 363 17.15 20.31 -2.28
CA PHE A 363 18.12 21.39 -2.46
C PHE A 363 19.30 21.32 -1.49
N ILE A 364 19.09 20.87 -0.25
CA ILE A 364 20.17 20.63 0.72
C ILE A 364 21.10 19.51 0.21
N SER A 365 20.52 18.40 -0.28
CA SER A 365 21.27 17.27 -0.84
C SER A 365 22.09 17.69 -2.07
N TYR A 366 21.48 18.43 -3.00
CA TYR A 366 22.17 18.95 -4.17
C TYR A 366 23.28 19.96 -3.80
N GLY A 367 23.04 20.81 -2.79
CA GLY A 367 24.04 21.70 -2.22
C GLY A 367 25.23 20.97 -1.58
N ALA A 368 24.98 19.84 -0.90
CA ALA A 368 26.04 18.99 -0.34
C ALA A 368 26.92 18.37 -1.43
N ILE A 369 26.33 17.93 -2.55
CA ILE A 369 27.07 17.39 -3.71
C ILE A 369 27.88 18.50 -4.41
N ALA A 370 27.33 19.71 -4.54
CA ALA A 370 28.06 20.85 -5.08
C ALA A 370 29.24 21.27 -4.17
N LEU A 371 29.06 21.20 -2.84
CA LEU A 371 30.12 21.44 -1.87
C LEU A 371 31.19 20.33 -1.92
N ALA A 372 30.80 19.07 -2.06
CA ALA A 372 31.71 17.94 -2.27
C ALA A 372 32.57 18.15 -3.53
N ALA A 373 31.96 18.58 -4.64
CA ALA A 373 32.68 18.91 -5.87
C ALA A 373 33.70 20.05 -5.67
N ALA A 374 33.35 21.08 -4.90
CA ALA A 374 34.25 22.16 -4.53
C ALA A 374 35.40 21.69 -3.62
N CYS A 375 35.13 20.87 -2.60
CA CYS A 375 36.13 20.28 -1.71
C CYS A 375 37.11 19.38 -2.46
N PHE A 376 36.62 18.52 -3.35
CA PHE A 376 37.47 17.64 -4.15
C PHE A 376 38.32 18.46 -5.16
N ALA A 377 37.73 19.44 -5.86
CA ALA A 377 38.48 20.33 -6.74
C ALA A 377 39.55 21.16 -5.98
N ALA A 378 39.28 21.56 -4.73
CA ALA A 378 40.26 22.21 -3.88
C ALA A 378 41.43 21.27 -3.53
N TYR A 379 41.15 20.00 -3.18
CA TYR A 379 42.17 18.95 -2.99
C TYR A 379 43.06 18.76 -4.24
N LEU A 380 42.47 18.76 -5.44
CA LEU A 380 43.24 18.73 -6.69
C LEU A 380 44.18 19.94 -6.81
N SER A 381 43.69 21.13 -6.50
CA SER A 381 44.48 22.37 -6.59
C SER A 381 45.64 22.39 -5.60
N LEU A 382 45.47 21.81 -4.41
CA LEU A 382 46.50 21.70 -3.37
C LEU A 382 47.52 20.62 -3.75
N SER A 383 47.07 19.46 -4.19
CA SER A 383 47.91 18.35 -4.66
C SER A 383 48.77 18.76 -5.86
N ALA A 384 48.20 19.50 -6.81
CA ALA A 384 48.93 20.05 -7.96
C ALA A 384 49.99 21.09 -7.54
N LYS A 385 49.69 21.97 -6.56
CA LYS A 385 50.66 22.91 -5.98
C LYS A 385 51.78 22.19 -5.22
N GLY A 386 51.46 21.14 -4.46
CA GLY A 386 52.44 20.27 -3.79
C GLY A 386 53.38 19.61 -4.80
N ALA A 387 52.84 18.99 -5.85
CA ALA A 387 53.62 18.38 -6.92
C ALA A 387 54.45 19.39 -7.73
N ALA A 388 53.97 20.62 -7.91
CA ALA A 388 54.74 21.70 -8.53
C ALA A 388 55.91 22.13 -7.64
N ASN A 389 55.66 22.40 -6.35
CA ASN A 389 56.70 22.77 -5.37
C ASN A 389 57.76 21.67 -5.23
N LEU A 390 57.35 20.39 -5.21
CA LEU A 390 58.29 19.26 -5.16
C LEU A 390 59.13 19.16 -6.45
N LYS A 391 58.55 19.43 -7.62
CA LYS A 391 59.32 19.51 -8.88
C LYS A 391 60.32 20.67 -8.87
N PHE A 392 59.95 21.85 -8.36
CA PHE A 392 60.90 22.96 -8.19
C PHE A 392 62.01 22.63 -7.18
N ALA A 393 61.70 21.96 -6.08
CA ALA A 393 62.70 21.51 -5.10
C ALA A 393 63.68 20.48 -5.68
N VAL A 394 63.19 19.48 -6.42
CA VAL A 394 64.03 18.44 -7.04
C VAL A 394 64.87 18.99 -8.21
N VAL A 395 64.34 19.93 -9.00
CA VAL A 395 65.11 20.63 -10.05
C VAL A 395 66.20 21.53 -9.45
N GLY A 396 66.05 21.98 -8.20
CA GLY A 396 67.06 22.75 -7.48
C GLY A 396 68.36 21.99 -7.15
N TYR A 397 68.44 20.68 -7.37
CA TYR A 397 69.54 19.84 -6.86
C TYR A 397 70.21 18.91 -7.90
N ARG A 398 70.34 19.32 -9.18
CA ARG A 398 71.24 18.64 -10.14
C ARG A 398 71.90 19.55 -11.20
N ARG A 399 73.23 19.50 -11.21
CA ARG A 399 74.16 19.68 -12.35
C ARG A 399 75.18 18.52 -12.26
N PRO A 400 75.93 18.14 -13.33
CA PRO A 400 75.91 18.63 -14.71
C PRO A 400 75.78 17.51 -15.78
N SER A 401 75.94 17.91 -17.05
CA SER A 401 76.52 17.15 -18.18
C SER A 401 75.71 16.12 -19.00
N ASP A 402 76.09 16.12 -20.29
CA ASP A 402 76.02 15.10 -21.35
C ASP A 402 74.68 14.47 -21.79
N GLY A 403 74.17 15.01 -22.90
CA GLY A 403 74.33 14.35 -24.21
C GLY A 403 73.56 13.04 -24.48
N GLY A 404 72.42 13.13 -25.16
CA GLY A 404 71.73 11.99 -25.79
C GLY A 404 70.43 12.41 -26.47
N GLU A 405 70.18 11.94 -27.70
CA GLU A 405 68.95 12.27 -28.44
C GLU A 405 67.76 11.34 -28.12
N ARG A 406 66.56 11.80 -28.54
CA ARG A 406 65.32 11.03 -28.83
C ARG A 406 64.41 10.62 -27.65
N ALA A 407 63.26 11.29 -27.56
CA ALA A 407 61.96 10.70 -27.96
C ALA A 407 60.85 11.76 -27.94
N ALA A 408 59.91 11.70 -28.90
CA ALA A 408 58.66 12.47 -28.87
C ALA A 408 57.56 11.81 -29.72
N PRO A 409 56.69 10.95 -29.15
CA PRO A 409 55.41 10.61 -29.76
C PRO A 409 54.39 11.75 -29.56
N THR A 410 53.52 11.97 -30.54
CA THR A 410 52.56 13.07 -30.57
C THR A 410 51.45 12.92 -29.52
N ALA A 411 51.29 13.93 -28.65
CA ALA A 411 50.12 14.03 -27.78
C ALA A 411 48.89 14.43 -28.60
N GLY A 412 47.94 13.51 -28.77
CA GLY A 412 46.66 13.78 -29.43
C GLY A 412 45.81 14.76 -28.62
N LYS A 413 45.30 15.81 -29.28
CA LYS A 413 44.32 16.73 -28.67
C LYS A 413 43.00 15.99 -28.49
N PHE A 414 42.51 15.87 -27.26
CA PHE A 414 41.11 15.58 -26.98
C PHE A 414 40.44 16.77 -26.30
N SER A 415 39.17 16.99 -26.62
CA SER A 415 38.50 18.27 -26.39
C SER A 415 38.14 18.50 -24.92
N ALA A 416 38.33 19.73 -24.45
CA ALA A 416 37.74 20.17 -23.19
C ALA A 416 36.26 20.51 -23.41
N CYS A 417 35.36 19.89 -22.65
CA CYS A 417 33.94 20.24 -22.63
C CYS A 417 33.35 20.02 -21.23
N LEU A 418 32.34 20.81 -20.87
CA LEU A 418 31.64 20.84 -19.57
C LEU A 418 32.56 20.91 -18.34
N CYS A 419 33.08 22.11 -18.07
CA CYS A 419 33.22 22.59 -16.70
C CYS A 419 32.05 23.54 -16.43
N VAL A 420 31.22 23.27 -15.42
CA VAL A 420 30.04 24.09 -15.11
C VAL A 420 30.45 25.35 -14.33
N SER A 421 30.20 26.52 -14.91
CA SER A 421 30.61 27.82 -14.37
C SER A 421 29.74 28.30 -13.19
N LEU A 422 29.84 27.65 -12.02
CA LEU A 422 29.09 28.05 -10.81
C LEU A 422 29.96 28.43 -9.59
N ALA A 423 31.30 28.36 -9.69
CA ALA A 423 32.21 28.52 -8.56
C ALA A 423 32.71 29.96 -8.27
N ALA A 424 32.05 31.01 -8.81
CA ALA A 424 32.64 32.35 -8.91
C ALA A 424 31.83 33.52 -8.30
N ALA A 425 30.65 33.27 -7.70
CA ALA A 425 29.68 34.33 -7.38
C ALA A 425 29.61 34.75 -5.89
N THR A 426 29.97 33.89 -4.93
CA THR A 426 29.52 34.02 -3.53
C THR A 426 30.65 34.05 -2.48
N ALA A 427 31.70 34.86 -2.71
CA ALA A 427 32.67 35.20 -1.67
C ALA A 427 33.42 36.53 -1.95
N ARG A 428 32.88 37.68 -1.48
CA ARG A 428 33.66 38.92 -1.33
C ARG A 428 33.25 39.74 -0.10
N CYS A 429 34.28 40.12 0.67
CA CYS A 429 34.32 41.20 1.67
C CYS A 429 33.54 41.00 2.99
N PRO A 430 33.90 41.71 4.08
CA PRO A 430 35.17 42.43 4.35
C PRO A 430 35.83 42.10 5.72
N SER A 431 37.16 42.22 5.81
CA SER A 431 37.87 42.68 7.02
C SER A 431 39.39 42.78 6.82
N GLN A 432 39.88 43.99 6.55
CA GLN A 432 41.29 44.41 6.70
C GLN A 432 41.28 45.88 7.16
N LEU A 433 42.23 46.29 8.01
CA LEU A 433 42.13 47.53 8.79
C LEU A 433 43.43 48.35 8.76
N ARG A 434 43.33 49.62 8.34
CA ARG A 434 44.42 50.64 8.22
C ARG A 434 45.48 50.29 7.14
N THR A 435 46.26 51.23 6.58
CA THR A 435 46.47 52.70 6.81
C THR A 435 46.42 53.49 5.49
N MET A 436 46.17 54.82 5.55
CA MET A 436 46.53 55.78 4.48
C MET A 436 48.06 56.04 4.48
N PRO A 437 48.69 56.56 3.41
CA PRO A 437 48.53 57.94 2.90
C PRO A 437 47.91 57.99 1.48
N VAL A 438 47.68 59.09 0.74
CA VAL A 438 47.41 60.54 0.88
C VAL A 438 47.75 61.18 -0.49
N GLU A 439 46.86 62.06 -0.98
CA GLU A 439 47.02 63.09 -2.04
C GLU A 439 46.96 62.84 -3.57
N GLN A 440 46.16 63.72 -4.19
CA GLN A 440 46.24 64.44 -5.49
C GLN A 440 46.24 63.68 -6.86
N GLY A 441 45.53 64.27 -7.86
CA GLY A 441 45.86 64.05 -9.29
C GLY A 441 44.72 63.76 -10.29
N GLN A 442 43.80 64.69 -10.52
CA GLN A 442 43.12 64.88 -11.83
C GLN A 442 43.60 66.23 -12.41
N PRO A 443 43.65 66.48 -13.75
CA PRO A 443 42.53 66.24 -14.68
C PRO A 443 42.85 65.90 -16.18
N THR A 444 41.78 65.70 -16.98
CA THR A 444 41.56 66.01 -18.44
C THR A 444 42.72 65.94 -19.48
N TYR A 445 42.53 65.36 -20.69
CA TYR A 445 41.84 66.02 -21.84
C TYR A 445 41.48 65.08 -23.06
N TYR A 446 40.97 65.68 -24.15
CA TYR A 446 40.38 65.12 -25.39
C TYR A 446 41.37 64.55 -26.44
N GLY A 447 40.88 63.80 -27.46
CA GLY A 447 41.48 63.84 -28.81
C GLY A 447 41.12 62.77 -29.89
N GLY A 448 40.36 63.16 -30.93
CA GLY A 448 40.84 63.10 -32.34
C GLY A 448 40.82 61.81 -33.22
N SER A 449 39.64 61.40 -33.70
CA SER A 449 39.26 61.12 -35.13
C SER A 449 40.26 60.70 -36.26
N SER A 450 39.81 59.74 -37.11
CA SER A 450 39.70 59.79 -38.62
C SER A 450 40.46 58.82 -39.57
N GLN A 451 39.67 58.22 -40.49
CA GLN A 451 39.92 57.86 -41.92
C GLN A 451 40.96 56.74 -42.27
N SER A 452 40.65 55.70 -43.08
CA SER A 452 40.28 55.58 -44.52
C SER A 452 41.52 55.65 -45.44
N THR A 453 41.77 54.83 -46.49
CA THR A 453 41.03 53.77 -47.26
C THR A 453 42.09 52.78 -47.86
N GLY A 454 41.88 51.73 -48.68
CA GLY A 454 40.76 51.12 -49.43
C GLY A 454 41.29 50.19 -50.56
N ILE A 455 40.42 49.65 -51.45
CA ILE A 455 40.73 49.09 -52.82
C ILE A 455 41.52 47.73 -52.83
N ARG A 456 41.19 46.63 -53.55
CA ARG A 456 40.26 46.19 -54.65
C ARG A 456 40.27 44.61 -54.70
N GLN A 457 39.62 43.75 -55.53
CA GLN A 457 38.57 43.70 -56.60
C GLN A 457 38.21 42.20 -56.94
N VAL A 458 37.21 41.94 -57.82
CA VAL A 458 36.99 40.74 -58.72
C VAL A 458 36.02 39.58 -58.31
N ARG A 459 34.77 39.67 -58.83
CA ARG A 459 33.88 38.64 -59.50
C ARG A 459 33.37 37.34 -58.78
N SER A 460 32.19 36.75 -59.10
CA SER A 460 30.99 37.20 -59.88
C SER A 460 29.75 36.25 -59.76
N SER A 461 28.51 36.80 -59.85
CA SER A 461 27.27 36.24 -60.51
C SER A 461 26.64 34.90 -60.05
N LYS A 462 25.32 34.56 -60.13
CA LYS A 462 23.97 35.08 -60.57
C LYS A 462 22.89 34.22 -59.81
N THR A 463 21.57 34.46 -59.61
CA THR A 463 20.51 35.43 -60.01
C THR A 463 19.55 35.02 -61.18
N ILE A 464 18.25 34.69 -60.88
CA ILE A 464 16.98 34.58 -61.71
C ILE A 464 16.04 33.46 -61.13
N ARG A 465 14.69 33.40 -61.23
CA ARG A 465 13.50 34.33 -61.18
C ARG A 465 12.17 33.49 -61.12
N LEU A 466 11.05 34.04 -60.60
CA LEU A 466 9.64 33.50 -60.60
C LEU A 466 8.99 33.34 -62.00
N PRO A 467 7.91 32.53 -62.17
CA PRO A 467 6.49 33.02 -62.09
C PRO A 467 5.40 32.02 -61.61
N ASP A 468 4.16 32.51 -61.43
CA ASP A 468 2.88 31.80 -61.15
C ASP A 468 2.21 31.13 -62.37
N MET A 469 1.18 30.28 -62.15
CA MET A 469 -0.15 30.45 -62.80
C MET A 469 -1.33 29.61 -62.22
N SER A 470 -2.25 30.31 -61.55
CA SER A 470 -3.74 30.27 -61.70
C SER A 470 -4.61 28.98 -61.79
N SER A 471 -5.74 29.06 -61.06
CA SER A 471 -7.13 28.75 -61.49
C SER A 471 -7.75 27.34 -61.32
N ALA A 472 -8.63 27.22 -60.32
CA ALA A 472 -10.00 26.73 -60.50
C ALA A 472 -10.96 27.39 -59.47
N LYS A 473 -12.26 27.52 -59.80
CA LYS A 473 -13.30 28.09 -58.89
C LYS A 473 -14.48 27.12 -58.75
N ALA A 474 -15.04 27.06 -57.54
CA ALA A 474 -16.46 26.78 -57.32
C ALA A 474 -16.89 27.42 -55.98
N ALA A 475 -18.17 27.75 -55.85
CA ALA A 475 -18.80 28.27 -54.63
C ALA A 475 -20.25 27.74 -54.57
N VAL A 476 -20.94 27.92 -53.42
CA VAL A 476 -22.37 28.31 -53.27
C VAL A 476 -22.95 27.90 -51.88
N THR A 477 -23.12 28.93 -51.03
CA THR A 477 -24.16 29.18 -50.00
C THR A 477 -24.68 28.13 -48.98
N ARG A 478 -24.77 28.63 -47.73
CA ARG A 478 -25.90 28.56 -46.75
C ARG A 478 -26.02 27.39 -45.73
N ASN A 479 -25.95 27.81 -44.46
CA ASN A 479 -26.44 27.18 -43.22
C ASN A 479 -27.99 27.04 -43.21
N PRO A 480 -28.63 26.52 -42.13
CA PRO A 480 -28.14 25.69 -41.01
C PRO A 480 -29.00 24.43 -40.73
N THR A 481 -28.50 23.48 -39.93
CA THR A 481 -29.32 22.66 -38.98
C THR A 481 -28.42 21.90 -38.01
N ALA A 482 -28.98 21.43 -36.89
CA ALA A 482 -28.28 20.60 -35.90
C ALA A 482 -28.60 19.11 -36.09
N ASN A 483 -27.69 18.21 -35.68
CA ASN A 483 -28.05 16.92 -35.08
C ASN A 483 -26.88 16.21 -34.38
N THR A 484 -27.25 15.37 -33.41
CA THR A 484 -26.52 14.28 -32.72
C THR A 484 -25.07 13.97 -33.13
N LEU A 485 -24.15 13.99 -32.15
CA LEU A 485 -22.85 13.35 -32.25
C LEU A 485 -22.95 11.85 -31.93
N GLN A 486 -22.26 11.01 -32.70
CA GLN A 486 -22.19 9.55 -32.51
C GLN A 486 -21.11 9.17 -31.49
N ARG A 487 -21.30 8.05 -30.78
CA ARG A 487 -20.35 7.49 -29.81
C ARG A 487 -19.51 6.39 -30.50
N PRO A 488 -18.18 6.30 -30.30
CA PRO A 488 -17.34 5.32 -31.01
C PRO A 488 -17.52 3.88 -30.51
N ASP A 489 -17.27 2.91 -31.40
CA ASP A 489 -17.64 1.50 -31.25
C ASP A 489 -16.70 0.65 -30.37
N ALA A 490 -17.25 -0.43 -29.81
CA ALA A 490 -16.55 -1.43 -28.98
C ALA A 490 -15.67 -2.42 -29.79
N SER A 491 -14.97 -1.95 -30.82
CA SER A 491 -14.27 -2.80 -31.81
C SER A 491 -12.82 -3.14 -31.48
N TYR A 492 -12.22 -2.58 -30.42
CA TYR A 492 -10.80 -2.77 -30.11
C TYR A 492 -10.45 -4.22 -29.66
N PHE A 493 -11.29 -4.83 -28.82
CA PHE A 493 -10.99 -6.10 -28.15
C PHE A 493 -11.06 -7.35 -29.05
N SER A 494 -11.62 -7.27 -30.26
CA SER A 494 -11.83 -8.42 -31.15
C SER A 494 -10.58 -8.90 -31.91
N THR A 495 -9.44 -8.21 -31.76
CA THR A 495 -8.28 -8.35 -32.67
C THR A 495 -7.11 -9.17 -32.09
N VAL A 496 -7.05 -9.38 -30.77
CA VAL A 496 -5.82 -9.84 -30.09
C VAL A 496 -5.70 -11.37 -29.95
N LEU A 497 -6.80 -12.12 -30.04
CA LEU A 497 -6.81 -13.58 -29.83
C LEU A 497 -7.23 -14.36 -31.09
N ARG A 498 -6.29 -14.52 -32.02
CA ARG A 498 -6.32 -15.56 -33.07
C ARG A 498 -5.12 -16.49 -32.95
N PRO A 499 -5.31 -17.78 -32.65
CA PRO A 499 -4.27 -18.79 -32.83
C PRO A 499 -4.30 -19.33 -34.27
N ASP A 500 -3.44 -18.82 -35.16
CA ASP A 500 -3.21 -19.44 -36.47
C ASP A 500 -2.38 -20.73 -36.30
N GLY A 501 -3.07 -21.83 -36.04
CA GLY A 501 -2.50 -23.16 -35.78
C GLY A 501 -3.26 -24.28 -36.50
N GLN A 502 -3.03 -24.44 -37.80
CA GLN A 502 -3.62 -25.54 -38.57
C GLN A 502 -3.03 -26.90 -38.16
N GLN A 503 -3.70 -27.63 -37.28
CA GLN A 503 -3.60 -29.09 -37.23
C GLN A 503 -4.97 -29.72 -37.48
N ALA A 504 -5.06 -30.53 -38.52
CA ALA A 504 -6.30 -31.16 -38.94
C ALA A 504 -6.62 -32.38 -38.07
N TYR A 505 -7.79 -32.37 -37.44
CA TYR A 505 -8.39 -33.57 -36.87
C TYR A 505 -9.72 -33.87 -37.56
N ARG A 506 -9.92 -35.13 -37.98
CA ARG A 506 -11.18 -35.56 -38.60
C ARG A 506 -12.25 -35.76 -37.52
N PRO A 507 -13.53 -35.49 -37.81
CA PRO A 507 -14.61 -35.89 -36.92
C PRO A 507 -14.78 -37.42 -36.92
N PRO A 508 -14.88 -38.05 -35.74
CA PRO A 508 -15.59 -39.32 -35.60
C PRO A 508 -17.08 -39.12 -35.93
N GLN A 509 -17.76 -40.19 -36.32
CA GLN A 509 -19.13 -40.13 -36.82
C GLN A 509 -20.18 -40.13 -35.69
N THR A 510 -21.40 -39.76 -36.08
CA THR A 510 -22.63 -39.83 -35.28
C THR A 510 -22.83 -41.19 -34.60
N ALA A 511 -23.07 -41.18 -33.29
CA ALA A 511 -23.64 -42.30 -32.53
C ALA A 511 -24.65 -41.76 -31.51
N ASP A 512 -25.73 -42.52 -31.30
CA ASP A 512 -27.04 -42.07 -30.81
C ASP A 512 -27.13 -41.36 -29.44
N ALA A 513 -28.14 -40.51 -29.32
CA ALA A 513 -28.60 -39.97 -28.05
C ALA A 513 -29.48 -40.97 -27.29
N SER A 514 -28.89 -41.79 -26.39
CA SER A 514 -29.65 -42.43 -25.30
C SER A 514 -28.75 -43.04 -24.20
N GLN A 515 -28.35 -42.22 -23.22
CA GLN A 515 -28.15 -42.64 -21.82
C GLN A 515 -27.84 -41.43 -20.92
N LEU A 516 -28.88 -40.89 -20.26
CA LEU A 516 -28.66 -40.45 -18.88
C LEU A 516 -28.31 -41.72 -18.10
N ARG A 517 -27.18 -41.72 -17.36
CA ARG A 517 -27.03 -42.71 -16.29
C ARG A 517 -28.00 -42.37 -15.18
N SER A 518 -28.62 -43.40 -14.62
CA SER A 518 -29.43 -43.29 -13.41
C SER A 518 -28.59 -42.77 -12.25
N VAL A 519 -29.23 -42.01 -11.36
CA VAL A 519 -28.74 -41.81 -10.01
C VAL A 519 -29.05 -43.10 -9.26
N ASP A 520 -28.14 -44.09 -9.36
CA ASP A 520 -28.29 -45.35 -8.65
C ASP A 520 -28.09 -45.12 -7.15
N ASN A 521 -29.11 -45.47 -6.36
CA ASN A 521 -29.08 -45.39 -4.90
C ASN A 521 -28.10 -46.42 -4.32
N ALA A 522 -26.83 -46.03 -4.17
CA ALA A 522 -25.82 -46.79 -3.44
C ALA A 522 -25.13 -45.86 -2.42
N ALA A 523 -25.13 -46.28 -1.15
CA ALA A 523 -24.71 -45.42 -0.04
C ALA A 523 -23.19 -45.22 0.00
N THR A 524 -22.75 -44.05 -0.47
CA THR A 524 -21.51 -43.41 -0.03
C THR A 524 -21.83 -41.94 0.20
N SER A 525 -21.76 -41.49 1.45
CA SER A 525 -21.80 -40.05 1.74
C SER A 525 -20.66 -39.38 0.97
N PRO A 526 -20.90 -38.30 0.22
CA PRO A 526 -19.79 -37.42 -0.15
C PRO A 526 -19.18 -36.92 1.16
N GLY A 527 -17.87 -37.09 1.32
CA GLY A 527 -17.16 -36.56 2.49
C GLY A 527 -17.29 -35.03 2.55
N PRO A 528 -17.16 -34.42 3.73
CA PRO A 528 -17.31 -32.98 3.90
C PRO A 528 -16.41 -32.23 2.90
N PHE A 529 -16.98 -31.25 2.21
CA PHE A 529 -16.28 -30.51 1.16
C PHE A 529 -15.08 -29.77 1.78
N ASP A 530 -13.86 -30.12 1.35
CA ASP A 530 -12.63 -29.52 1.84
C ASP A 530 -12.49 -28.07 1.35
N MET A 531 -13.19 -27.17 2.05
CA MET A 531 -13.19 -25.74 1.72
C MET A 531 -11.85 -25.08 2.07
N LEU A 532 -11.06 -25.66 2.97
CA LEU A 532 -9.70 -25.15 3.28
C LEU A 532 -8.73 -25.48 2.15
N GLY A 533 -8.68 -26.73 1.70
CA GLY A 533 -7.91 -27.12 0.52
C GLY A 533 -8.37 -26.38 -0.74
N PHE A 534 -9.68 -26.13 -0.89
CA PHE A 534 -10.24 -25.30 -1.96
C PHE A 534 -9.76 -23.84 -1.93
N MET A 535 -9.72 -23.20 -0.76
CA MET A 535 -9.28 -21.81 -0.62
C MET A 535 -7.76 -21.67 -0.79
N SER A 536 -6.97 -22.59 -0.22
CA SER A 536 -5.51 -22.60 -0.36
C SER A 536 -5.04 -22.90 -1.80
N GLU A 537 -5.84 -23.67 -2.55
CA GLU A 537 -5.66 -23.79 -3.99
C GLU A 537 -5.84 -22.42 -4.72
N PHE A 538 -6.82 -21.61 -4.30
CA PHE A 538 -7.20 -20.36 -4.97
C PHE A 538 -6.11 -19.30 -4.92
N THR A 539 -5.52 -19.06 -3.75
CA THR A 539 -4.40 -18.13 -3.58
C THR A 539 -3.23 -18.48 -4.53
N SER A 540 -2.89 -19.77 -4.67
CA SER A 540 -1.83 -20.24 -5.58
C SER A 540 -2.15 -20.15 -7.09
N GLU A 541 -3.42 -20.23 -7.51
CA GLU A 541 -3.79 -19.97 -8.92
C GLU A 541 -3.77 -18.49 -9.28
N LEU A 542 -4.09 -17.64 -8.30
CA LEU A 542 -4.02 -16.20 -8.44
C LEU A 542 -2.56 -15.73 -8.55
N GLU A 543 -1.63 -16.34 -7.79
CA GLU A 543 -0.18 -16.24 -8.05
C GLU A 543 0.19 -16.71 -9.47
N ARG A 544 -0.34 -17.87 -9.91
CA ARG A 544 -0.01 -18.42 -11.24
C ARG A 544 -0.46 -17.51 -12.39
N LYS A 545 -1.68 -16.98 -12.36
CA LYS A 545 -2.18 -16.04 -13.38
C LYS A 545 -1.44 -14.68 -13.32
N HIS A 546 -0.97 -14.26 -12.14
CA HIS A 546 -0.11 -13.09 -11.96
C HIS A 546 1.30 -13.31 -12.59
N LEU A 547 1.86 -14.52 -12.47
CA LEU A 547 3.07 -14.93 -13.18
C LEU A 547 2.86 -14.98 -14.70
N ASP A 548 1.73 -15.53 -15.18
CA ASP A 548 1.46 -15.62 -16.62
C ASP A 548 1.33 -14.23 -17.29
N LEU A 549 0.78 -13.22 -16.60
CA LEU A 549 0.82 -11.81 -17.05
C LEU A 549 2.25 -11.26 -17.12
N THR A 550 3.03 -11.53 -16.08
CA THR A 550 4.43 -11.08 -15.98
C THR A 550 5.28 -11.70 -17.11
N ASN A 551 5.00 -12.95 -17.47
CA ASN A 551 5.65 -13.66 -18.57
C ASN A 551 5.18 -13.16 -19.95
N GLY A 552 3.87 -12.97 -20.15
CA GLY A 552 3.30 -12.48 -21.42
C GLY A 552 3.80 -11.08 -21.82
N LEU A 553 4.18 -10.26 -20.83
CA LEU A 553 4.83 -8.96 -21.06
C LEU A 553 6.21 -9.07 -21.74
N SER A 554 6.86 -10.24 -21.67
CA SER A 554 8.20 -10.47 -22.25
C SER A 554 8.19 -10.83 -23.74
N GLU A 555 7.14 -11.50 -24.25
CA GLU A 555 7.07 -11.88 -25.68
C GLU A 555 6.68 -10.70 -26.59
N PHE A 556 5.90 -9.74 -26.08
CA PHE A 556 5.39 -8.62 -26.88
C PHE A 556 6.41 -7.50 -27.20
N THR A 557 7.65 -7.58 -26.73
CA THR A 557 8.65 -6.50 -26.91
C THR A 557 9.29 -6.40 -28.30
N ASN A 558 8.85 -7.19 -29.30
CA ASN A 558 9.41 -7.22 -30.65
C ASN A 558 8.39 -6.88 -31.77
N ALA A 559 7.63 -5.78 -31.62
CA ALA A 559 6.79 -5.23 -32.70
C ALA A 559 6.83 -3.68 -32.73
N THR A 560 6.59 -3.10 -33.92
CA THR A 560 7.02 -1.71 -34.22
C THR A 560 5.92 -0.64 -34.04
N SER A 561 6.34 0.49 -33.45
CA SER A 561 5.66 1.79 -33.35
C SER A 561 4.61 2.17 -34.42
N SER A 562 3.45 2.64 -33.96
CA SER A 562 2.67 3.70 -34.62
C SER A 562 2.02 4.64 -33.57
N LYS A 563 1.68 5.88 -33.98
CA LYS A 563 1.04 6.89 -33.11
C LYS A 563 -0.46 6.96 -33.35
N ALA A 564 -1.24 7.25 -32.31
CA ALA A 564 -2.58 7.82 -32.37
C ALA A 564 -2.67 9.03 -31.41
N SER A 565 -3.71 9.85 -31.54
CA SER A 565 -3.82 11.18 -30.93
C SER A 565 -4.86 11.26 -29.79
N ASP A 566 -4.67 12.21 -28.88
CA ASP A 566 -5.68 12.63 -27.91
C ASP A 566 -6.95 13.15 -28.58
N ASP A 567 -8.12 12.83 -28.00
CA ASP A 567 -9.35 13.64 -28.15
C ASP A 567 -10.27 13.43 -26.93
N THR A 568 -9.98 14.11 -25.82
CA THR A 568 -10.75 13.98 -24.57
C THR A 568 -12.08 14.75 -24.65
N THR A 569 -13.19 14.02 -24.73
CA THR A 569 -14.54 14.59 -24.61
C THR A 569 -15.03 14.55 -23.16
N ASN A 570 -15.38 15.72 -22.62
CA ASN A 570 -15.83 15.86 -21.23
C ASN A 570 -17.18 15.17 -21.01
N VAL A 571 -17.28 14.38 -19.93
CA VAL A 571 -18.56 13.92 -19.35
C VAL A 571 -18.79 14.71 -18.06
N PRO A 572 -19.93 15.39 -17.88
CA PRO A 572 -20.16 16.22 -16.70
C PRO A 572 -20.49 15.36 -15.47
N HIS A 573 -19.66 15.48 -14.42
CA HIS A 573 -20.04 15.00 -13.09
C HIS A 573 -21.20 15.85 -12.57
N THR A 574 -22.27 15.21 -12.13
CA THR A 574 -23.42 15.86 -11.49
C THR A 574 -23.29 15.72 -9.98
N ASP A 575 -22.67 16.72 -9.34
CA ASP A 575 -22.48 16.77 -7.89
C ASP A 575 -23.82 16.87 -7.16
N ARG A 576 -24.44 15.73 -6.84
CA ARG A 576 -25.65 15.68 -6.00
C ARG A 576 -25.26 15.72 -4.51
N SER A 577 -24.59 16.79 -4.12
CA SER A 577 -24.17 17.03 -2.73
C SER A 577 -25.39 17.13 -1.81
N MET A 578 -25.41 16.28 -0.78
CA MET A 578 -26.34 16.39 0.33
C MET A 578 -25.71 17.34 1.37
N SER A 579 -25.88 18.65 1.15
CA SER A 579 -25.35 19.68 2.05
C SER A 579 -25.95 19.54 3.44
N TRP A 580 -25.08 19.47 4.45
CA TRP A 580 -25.43 19.45 5.87
C TRP A 580 -25.44 20.88 6.49
N ASP A 581 -25.54 21.92 5.67
CA ASP A 581 -25.42 23.32 6.11
C ASP A 581 -26.74 23.89 6.66
N SER A 582 -26.75 24.21 7.95
CA SER A 582 -27.91 24.83 8.63
C SER A 582 -28.05 26.34 8.33
N SER A 583 -28.17 26.72 7.04
CA SER A 583 -28.08 28.13 6.61
C SER A 583 -29.17 28.65 5.65
N VAL A 584 -30.38 28.05 5.63
CA VAL A 584 -31.52 28.60 4.87
C VAL A 584 -32.78 28.73 5.73
N TYR A 585 -32.85 29.77 6.58
CA TYR A 585 -34.10 30.16 7.26
C TYR A 585 -34.20 31.68 7.56
N SER A 586 -34.23 32.52 6.52
CA SER A 586 -34.49 33.96 6.70
C SER A 586 -35.09 34.70 5.49
N LYS A 587 -36.31 34.34 5.07
CA LYS A 587 -37.32 35.22 4.44
C LYS A 587 -38.60 34.43 4.13
N GLY A 588 -39.71 34.79 4.76
CA GLY A 588 -41.03 34.20 4.47
C GLY A 588 -41.92 35.12 3.63
N THR A 589 -42.88 34.53 2.92
CA THR A 589 -44.04 35.22 2.33
C THR A 589 -45.25 34.28 2.34
N GLN A 590 -46.32 34.72 3.01
CA GLN A 590 -47.74 34.35 2.81
C GLN A 590 -48.14 32.86 2.62
N SER A 591 -48.67 32.28 3.70
CA SER A 591 -50.05 31.74 3.75
C SER A 591 -50.67 31.20 2.45
N GLN A 592 -50.55 29.88 2.24
CA GLN A 592 -51.64 29.08 1.65
C GLN A 592 -51.86 27.82 2.49
N SER A 593 -53.10 27.57 2.87
CA SER A 593 -53.53 26.36 3.58
C SER A 593 -53.72 25.20 2.58
N PRO A 594 -53.17 24.01 2.81
CA PRO A 594 -53.52 22.83 2.01
C PRO A 594 -54.98 22.46 2.26
N ALA A 595 -55.71 22.14 1.20
CA ALA A 595 -57.13 21.79 1.29
C ALA A 595 -57.31 20.36 1.81
N THR A 596 -58.22 20.19 2.78
CA THR A 596 -58.80 18.88 3.09
C THR A 596 -59.77 18.46 1.99
N GLU A 597 -59.50 17.34 1.32
CA GLU A 597 -60.52 16.34 0.99
C GLU A 597 -59.83 15.01 0.63
N GLY A 598 -60.11 13.95 1.39
CA GLY A 598 -59.32 12.71 1.37
C GLY A 598 -59.86 11.58 2.25
N MET A 599 -61.18 11.56 2.50
CA MET A 599 -61.97 10.42 2.98
C MET A 599 -61.31 9.47 4.00
N TRP A 600 -61.26 9.89 5.27
CA TRP A 600 -60.98 9.00 6.42
C TRP A 600 -62.28 8.44 7.01
N PRO A 601 -62.64 7.16 6.81
CA PRO A 601 -63.43 6.42 7.78
C PRO A 601 -62.52 6.03 8.97
N GLU A 602 -63.05 6.15 10.18
CA GLU A 602 -62.30 6.03 11.45
C GLU A 602 -61.28 7.17 11.70
N THR A 603 -61.04 7.47 12.98
CA THR A 603 -60.06 8.48 13.40
C THR A 603 -58.64 7.98 13.13
N GLY A 604 -57.78 8.80 12.50
CA GLY A 604 -56.43 8.38 12.10
C GLY A 604 -55.57 7.76 13.23
N THR A 605 -55.80 8.16 14.48
CA THR A 605 -55.18 7.53 15.66
C THR A 605 -55.50 6.04 15.81
N ALA A 606 -56.72 5.62 15.49
CA ALA A 606 -57.13 4.21 15.55
C ALA A 606 -56.52 3.39 14.39
N TYR A 607 -56.37 4.01 13.21
CA TYR A 607 -55.66 3.41 12.09
C TYR A 607 -54.15 3.22 12.40
N GLU A 608 -53.53 4.20 13.04
CA GLU A 608 -52.16 4.12 13.54
C GLU A 608 -51.96 3.05 14.62
N GLU A 609 -52.88 2.94 15.59
CA GLU A 609 -52.89 1.85 16.57
C GLU A 609 -53.04 0.48 15.91
N HIS A 610 -53.86 0.37 14.86
CA HIS A 610 -54.00 -0.86 14.05
C HIS A 610 -52.72 -1.21 13.29
N LEU A 611 -52.01 -0.23 12.71
CA LEU A 611 -50.70 -0.46 12.06
C LEU A 611 -49.63 -0.94 13.06
N LEU A 612 -49.60 -0.37 14.26
CA LEU A 612 -48.67 -0.78 15.32
C LEU A 612 -48.99 -2.19 15.85
N ALA A 613 -50.27 -2.52 16.01
CA ALA A 613 -50.72 -3.87 16.34
C ALA A 613 -50.41 -4.89 15.22
N TYR A 614 -50.51 -4.50 13.95
CA TYR A 614 -50.09 -5.31 12.81
C TYR A 614 -48.57 -5.57 12.85
N PHE A 615 -47.75 -4.54 13.08
CA PHE A 615 -46.29 -4.69 13.18
C PHE A 615 -45.86 -5.67 14.27
N LEU A 616 -46.45 -5.59 15.47
CA LEU A 616 -46.17 -6.53 16.57
C LEU A 616 -46.45 -8.00 16.21
N ASN A 617 -47.37 -8.25 15.28
CA ASN A 617 -47.74 -9.59 14.84
C ASN A 617 -47.10 -9.98 13.48
N SER A 618 -46.43 -9.04 12.80
CA SER A 618 -45.87 -9.23 11.46
C SER A 618 -44.82 -10.35 11.38
N GLU A 619 -44.88 -11.11 10.29
CA GLU A 619 -43.86 -12.07 9.88
C GLU A 619 -42.52 -11.39 9.56
N PRO A 620 -41.39 -12.14 9.55
CA PRO A 620 -40.10 -11.59 9.13
C PRO A 620 -40.15 -11.14 7.66
N PRO A 621 -39.60 -9.96 7.33
CA PRO A 621 -39.56 -9.47 5.95
C PRO A 621 -38.60 -10.29 5.06
N ALA A 622 -38.89 -10.33 3.76
CA ALA A 622 -38.06 -10.94 2.72
C ALA A 622 -36.68 -10.26 2.58
N THR A 623 -35.75 -10.66 3.45
CA THR A 623 -34.43 -10.04 3.62
C THR A 623 -33.43 -10.57 2.60
N ILE A 624 -33.20 -9.78 1.54
CA ILE A 624 -32.31 -10.06 0.41
C ILE A 624 -30.87 -10.44 0.84
N PHE A 625 -30.45 -10.00 2.03
CA PHE A 625 -29.11 -10.20 2.58
C PHE A 625 -28.93 -11.47 3.42
N GLY A 626 -29.97 -12.22 3.78
CA GLY A 626 -29.84 -13.37 4.69
C GLY A 626 -31.03 -13.50 5.65
N PRO A 627 -31.19 -14.65 6.32
CA PRO A 627 -32.32 -14.89 7.23
C PRO A 627 -32.28 -13.97 8.46
N VAL A 628 -33.46 -13.49 8.87
CA VAL A 628 -33.70 -12.76 10.15
C VAL A 628 -34.82 -13.38 11.00
N ASN A 629 -35.26 -14.59 10.64
CA ASN A 629 -36.47 -15.24 11.14
C ASN A 629 -36.46 -15.45 12.66
N LEU A 630 -35.28 -15.74 13.22
CA LEU A 630 -35.09 -16.14 14.60
C LEU A 630 -34.96 -14.91 15.52
N GLU A 631 -34.38 -13.83 15.00
CA GLU A 631 -34.27 -12.52 15.64
C GLU A 631 -35.58 -11.74 15.63
N TRP A 632 -36.31 -11.74 14.50
CA TRP A 632 -37.41 -10.82 14.22
C TRP A 632 -38.46 -10.81 15.33
N LYS A 633 -38.82 -11.99 15.85
CA LYS A 633 -39.74 -12.16 16.97
C LYS A 633 -39.33 -11.33 18.20
N TYR A 634 -38.04 -11.36 18.57
CA TYR A 634 -37.54 -10.65 19.74
C TYR A 634 -37.36 -9.15 19.47
N VAL A 635 -36.94 -8.80 18.25
CA VAL A 635 -36.60 -7.44 17.83
C VAL A 635 -37.85 -6.58 17.63
N ARG A 636 -38.90 -7.07 16.97
CA ARG A 636 -40.13 -6.29 16.70
C ARG A 636 -40.79 -5.75 17.98
N GLU A 637 -40.73 -6.53 19.07
CA GLU A 637 -41.19 -6.12 20.41
C GLU A 637 -40.35 -4.98 21.00
N VAL A 638 -39.03 -5.02 20.82
CA VAL A 638 -38.10 -3.97 21.31
C VAL A 638 -38.23 -2.69 20.48
N ILE A 639 -38.38 -2.82 19.15
CA ILE A 639 -38.61 -1.70 18.23
C ILE A 639 -39.87 -0.91 18.64
N VAL A 640 -40.98 -1.60 18.91
CA VAL A 640 -42.22 -0.94 19.34
C VAL A 640 -42.07 -0.27 20.69
N ALA A 641 -41.43 -0.92 21.67
CA ALA A 641 -41.15 -0.31 22.97
C ALA A 641 -40.32 0.98 22.84
N GLN A 642 -39.26 0.97 22.02
CA GLN A 642 -38.41 2.15 21.76
C GLN A 642 -39.13 3.28 21.01
N SER A 643 -40.20 2.97 20.26
CA SER A 643 -41.01 3.95 19.54
C SER A 643 -41.96 4.77 20.43
N GLY A 644 -42.10 4.40 21.72
CA GLY A 644 -42.93 5.10 22.70
C GLY A 644 -42.57 6.58 22.86
N ASP A 645 -41.28 6.89 22.85
CA ASP A 645 -40.75 8.25 23.08
C ASP A 645 -40.05 8.85 21.85
N PHE A 646 -40.10 8.20 20.69
CA PHE A 646 -39.33 8.61 19.51
C PHE A 646 -40.14 8.52 18.21
N ARG A 647 -40.62 9.68 17.75
CA ARG A 647 -41.51 9.82 16.59
C ARG A 647 -40.94 9.33 15.25
N PRO A 648 -39.65 9.57 14.88
CA PRO A 648 -39.12 9.09 13.61
C PRO A 648 -39.25 7.57 13.47
N LEU A 649 -38.91 6.83 14.53
CA LEU A 649 -39.03 5.37 14.57
C LEU A 649 -40.49 4.94 14.44
N ARG A 650 -41.43 5.59 15.15
CA ARG A 650 -42.86 5.29 15.03
C ARG A 650 -43.39 5.49 13.61
N ASN A 651 -43.02 6.60 12.97
CA ASN A 651 -43.38 6.88 11.58
C ASN A 651 -42.78 5.82 10.62
N SER A 652 -41.55 5.35 10.86
CA SER A 652 -40.98 4.25 10.07
C SER A 652 -41.66 2.89 10.31
N ILE A 653 -42.16 2.63 11.53
CA ILE A 653 -42.99 1.45 11.83
C ILE A 653 -44.30 1.53 11.05
N TYR A 654 -45.00 2.67 11.05
CA TYR A 654 -46.22 2.85 10.27
C TYR A 654 -45.98 2.66 8.77
N CYS A 655 -44.91 3.27 8.23
CA CYS A 655 -44.48 3.13 6.84
C CYS A 655 -44.26 1.65 6.46
N PHE A 656 -43.45 0.92 7.24
CA PHE A 656 -43.18 -0.50 6.99
C PHE A 656 -44.44 -1.36 7.18
N ALA A 657 -45.24 -1.11 8.21
CA ALA A 657 -46.47 -1.84 8.49
C ALA A 657 -47.49 -1.68 7.34
N GLU A 658 -47.65 -0.47 6.81
CA GLU A 658 -48.56 -0.21 5.68
C GLU A 658 -48.04 -0.82 4.38
N VAL A 659 -46.74 -0.76 4.09
CA VAL A 659 -46.14 -1.45 2.92
C VAL A 659 -46.30 -2.97 3.04
N HIS A 660 -45.96 -3.55 4.19
CA HIS A 660 -46.07 -4.99 4.44
C HIS A 660 -47.52 -5.49 4.46
N LYS A 661 -48.47 -4.63 4.87
CA LYS A 661 -49.92 -4.91 4.78
C LYS A 661 -50.41 -4.80 3.34
N GLY A 662 -50.03 -3.74 2.62
CA GLY A 662 -50.36 -3.54 1.21
C GLY A 662 -49.93 -4.71 0.33
N ILE A 663 -48.71 -5.22 0.52
CA ILE A 663 -48.23 -6.44 -0.15
C ILE A 663 -49.11 -7.64 0.21
N LYS A 664 -49.36 -7.92 1.50
CA LYS A 664 -50.15 -9.09 1.93
C LYS A 664 -51.64 -9.03 1.53
N GLU A 665 -52.17 -7.84 1.24
CA GLU A 665 -53.56 -7.60 0.85
C GLU A 665 -53.73 -7.26 -0.65
N GLY A 666 -52.64 -7.26 -1.45
CA GLY A 666 -52.67 -6.86 -2.87
C GLY A 666 -53.06 -5.39 -3.11
N SER A 667 -52.90 -4.52 -2.10
CA SER A 667 -53.39 -3.14 -2.07
C SER A 667 -52.24 -2.12 -2.18
N GLN A 668 -52.52 -0.96 -2.78
CA GLN A 668 -51.55 0.13 -2.86
C GLN A 668 -51.46 0.88 -1.51
N PRO A 669 -50.26 1.07 -0.94
CA PRO A 669 -50.09 1.84 0.29
C PRO A 669 -50.27 3.34 -0.01
N ASN A 670 -51.34 3.94 0.54
CA ASN A 670 -51.77 5.30 0.22
C ASN A 670 -51.10 6.38 1.11
N SER A 671 -50.67 6.04 2.32
CA SER A 671 -50.06 6.95 3.30
C SER A 671 -48.59 6.63 3.60
N ALA A 672 -48.06 5.49 3.16
CA ALA A 672 -46.69 5.07 3.49
C ALA A 672 -45.61 6.03 2.99
N SER A 673 -45.86 6.77 1.91
CA SER A 673 -44.98 7.84 1.41
C SER A 673 -44.96 9.05 2.36
N THR A 674 -46.10 9.42 2.93
CA THR A 674 -46.21 10.46 3.97
C THR A 674 -45.46 10.04 5.22
N TYR A 675 -45.65 8.81 5.68
CA TYR A 675 -44.94 8.27 6.85
C TYR A 675 -43.42 8.12 6.60
N HIS A 676 -42.99 7.73 5.39
CA HIS A 676 -41.57 7.73 4.98
C HIS A 676 -40.98 9.14 5.04
N GLN A 677 -41.63 10.12 4.40
CA GLN A 677 -41.17 11.50 4.36
C GLN A 677 -41.08 12.10 5.77
N GLN A 678 -42.08 11.86 6.63
CA GLN A 678 -42.07 12.36 8.00
C GLN A 678 -40.98 11.70 8.85
N ALA A 679 -40.79 10.37 8.75
CA ALA A 679 -39.70 9.67 9.41
C ALA A 679 -38.31 10.17 8.95
N SER A 680 -38.15 10.42 7.66
CA SER A 680 -36.91 10.95 7.07
C SER A 680 -36.60 12.37 7.58
N LEU A 681 -37.57 13.30 7.51
CA LEU A 681 -37.41 14.69 7.93
C LEU A 681 -37.20 14.82 9.46
N GLU A 682 -38.01 14.15 10.27
CA GLU A 682 -37.82 14.18 11.72
C GLU A 682 -36.51 13.48 12.13
N GLY A 683 -36.17 12.36 11.50
CA GLY A 683 -34.94 11.61 11.76
C GLY A 683 -33.66 12.41 11.49
N GLN A 684 -33.64 13.24 10.43
CA GLN A 684 -32.51 14.13 10.13
C GLN A 684 -32.19 15.10 11.26
N SER A 685 -33.18 15.55 12.05
CA SER A 685 -32.94 16.47 13.17
C SER A 685 -32.09 15.84 14.30
N TYR A 686 -32.17 14.51 14.49
CA TYR A 686 -31.41 13.77 15.50
C TYR A 686 -30.02 13.34 15.03
N ILE A 687 -29.65 13.63 13.79
CA ILE A 687 -28.35 13.26 13.21
C ILE A 687 -27.29 14.34 13.46
N PHE A 688 -27.63 15.56 13.88
CA PHE A 688 -26.66 16.65 14.08
C PHE A 688 -26.01 16.65 15.47
N GLY A 689 -24.73 17.06 15.53
CA GLY A 689 -23.98 17.19 16.79
C GLY A 689 -23.43 15.87 17.35
N HIS A 690 -23.22 15.84 18.67
CA HIS A 690 -22.87 14.64 19.43
C HIS A 690 -24.17 13.98 19.93
N VAL A 691 -24.44 12.78 19.43
CA VAL A 691 -25.67 12.01 19.70
C VAL A 691 -25.36 10.93 20.74
N ASP A 692 -26.29 10.69 21.65
CA ASP A 692 -26.20 9.61 22.64
C ASP A 692 -26.58 8.25 22.04
N GLU A 693 -25.97 7.18 22.54
CA GLU A 693 -26.15 5.81 22.05
C GLU A 693 -27.63 5.37 21.91
N PRO A 694 -28.52 5.49 22.92
CA PRO A 694 -29.89 5.03 22.76
C PRO A 694 -30.72 5.87 21.78
N THR A 695 -30.40 7.15 21.57
CA THR A 695 -30.97 7.94 20.46
C THR A 695 -30.43 7.45 19.11
N LEU A 696 -29.13 7.20 19.00
CA LEU A 696 -28.52 6.77 17.73
C LEU A 696 -28.96 5.35 17.32
N VAL A 697 -29.18 4.44 18.28
CA VAL A 697 -29.79 3.12 18.04
C VAL A 697 -31.20 3.27 17.45
N LYS A 698 -32.01 4.19 17.98
CA LYS A 698 -33.35 4.50 17.42
C LYS A 698 -33.26 5.10 16.01
N VAL A 699 -32.25 5.93 15.72
CA VAL A 699 -31.98 6.46 14.37
C VAL A 699 -31.60 5.34 13.39
N PHE A 700 -30.64 4.47 13.72
CA PHE A 700 -30.28 3.32 12.87
C PHE A 700 -31.47 2.36 12.67
N THR A 701 -32.32 2.17 13.69
CA THR A 701 -33.55 1.36 13.57
C THR A 701 -34.58 2.01 12.65
N THR A 702 -34.72 3.33 12.71
CA THR A 702 -35.57 4.12 11.79
C THR A 702 -35.09 3.93 10.34
N VAL A 703 -33.78 4.09 10.11
CA VAL A 703 -33.15 3.93 8.79
C VAL A 703 -33.31 2.51 8.27
N PHE A 704 -33.12 1.49 9.11
CA PHE A 704 -33.33 0.08 8.74
C PHE A 704 -34.77 -0.18 8.22
N LEU A 705 -35.79 0.26 8.96
CA LEU A 705 -37.18 0.10 8.54
C LEU A 705 -37.50 0.85 7.24
N LEU A 706 -36.96 2.06 7.05
CA LEU A 706 -37.14 2.81 5.80
C LEU A 706 -36.40 2.16 4.61
N MET A 707 -35.21 1.59 4.80
CA MET A 707 -34.51 0.80 3.76
C MET A 707 -35.29 -0.46 3.40
N LEU A 708 -35.92 -1.14 4.36
CA LEU A 708 -36.83 -2.25 4.08
C LEU A 708 -38.07 -1.80 3.31
N SER A 709 -38.74 -0.71 3.72
CA SER A 709 -39.89 -0.15 3.01
C SER A 709 -39.53 0.25 1.57
N GLU A 710 -38.39 0.89 1.35
CA GLU A 710 -37.87 1.21 0.01
C GLU A 710 -37.56 -0.06 -0.80
N SER A 711 -37.01 -1.11 -0.18
CA SER A 711 -36.69 -2.38 -0.86
C SER A 711 -37.92 -3.24 -1.18
N LEU A 712 -39.02 -3.08 -0.44
CA LEU A 712 -40.29 -3.79 -0.62
C LEU A 712 -41.26 -3.06 -1.57
N SER A 713 -41.08 -1.76 -1.77
CA SER A 713 -42.02 -0.90 -2.51
C SER A 713 -41.63 -0.61 -3.96
N SER A 714 -42.57 -0.01 -4.70
CA SER A 714 -42.27 0.72 -5.94
C SER A 714 -41.30 1.89 -5.67
N PRO A 715 -40.38 2.25 -6.59
CA PRO A 715 -39.37 3.32 -6.42
C PRO A 715 -39.94 4.72 -6.16
N ASP A 716 -41.26 4.90 -6.26
CA ASP A 716 -41.94 6.17 -6.06
C ASP A 716 -41.90 6.66 -4.60
N LEU A 717 -41.68 5.77 -3.63
CA LEU A 717 -41.59 6.08 -2.20
C LEU A 717 -40.45 7.07 -1.86
N GLY A 718 -39.32 7.00 -2.58
CA GLY A 718 -38.09 7.77 -2.30
C GLY A 718 -37.86 9.02 -3.15
N ARG A 719 -38.83 9.43 -3.99
CA ARG A 719 -38.63 10.42 -5.08
C ARG A 719 -38.14 11.80 -4.64
N HIS A 720 -38.30 12.19 -3.37
CA HIS A 720 -37.88 13.50 -2.85
C HIS A 720 -36.38 13.64 -2.58
N GLY A 721 -35.56 12.64 -2.92
CA GLY A 721 -34.10 12.72 -2.88
C GLY A 721 -33.47 12.27 -1.56
N THR A 722 -34.23 11.55 -0.72
CA THR A 722 -33.86 11.10 0.62
C THR A 722 -33.94 9.57 0.77
N SER A 723 -33.69 8.82 -0.31
CA SER A 723 -33.62 7.35 -0.27
C SER A 723 -32.49 6.89 0.66
N PHE A 724 -32.84 6.12 1.69
CA PHE A 724 -31.87 5.57 2.62
C PHE A 724 -31.08 4.42 2.01
N LEU A 725 -31.65 3.68 1.03
CA LEU A 725 -30.89 2.72 0.22
C LEU A 725 -29.69 3.37 -0.51
N HIS A 726 -29.76 4.68 -0.78
CA HIS A 726 -28.67 5.43 -1.44
C HIS A 726 -27.77 6.23 -0.48
N SER A 727 -28.13 6.35 0.81
CA SER A 727 -27.47 7.30 1.73
C SER A 727 -27.08 6.74 3.10
N ALA A 728 -27.49 5.52 3.46
CA ALA A 728 -27.16 4.90 4.75
C ALA A 728 -25.65 4.79 5.03
N TYR A 729 -24.82 4.69 4.00
CA TYR A 729 -23.36 4.69 4.12
C TYR A 729 -22.82 5.94 4.83
N LEU A 730 -23.45 7.12 4.67
CA LEU A 730 -23.04 8.35 5.34
C LEU A 730 -23.19 8.26 6.87
N LEU A 731 -24.13 7.46 7.36
CA LEU A 731 -24.31 7.22 8.80
C LEU A 731 -23.33 6.17 9.34
N LEU A 732 -23.10 5.10 8.57
CA LEU A 732 -22.08 4.08 8.89
C LEU A 732 -20.67 4.70 8.95
N GLN A 733 -20.37 5.63 8.04
CA GLN A 733 -19.11 6.37 7.98
C GLN A 733 -19.00 7.38 9.13
N ARG A 734 -20.02 8.23 9.34
CA ARG A 734 -19.94 9.32 10.34
C ARG A 734 -19.89 8.84 11.78
N PHE A 735 -20.51 7.70 12.10
CA PHE A 735 -20.58 7.18 13.47
C PHE A 735 -19.72 5.93 13.68
N HIS A 736 -18.77 5.65 12.78
CA HIS A 736 -17.96 4.43 12.77
C HIS A 736 -17.31 4.11 14.13
N ASP A 737 -16.62 5.08 14.73
CA ASP A 737 -15.92 4.90 16.02
C ASP A 737 -16.89 4.58 17.18
N GLN A 738 -18.14 5.08 17.11
CA GLN A 738 -19.14 4.83 18.15
C GLN A 738 -19.73 3.41 18.01
N ILE A 739 -20.14 3.04 16.80
CA ILE A 739 -20.85 1.77 16.55
C ILE A 739 -19.98 0.51 16.74
N GLN A 740 -18.65 0.63 16.71
CA GLN A 740 -17.74 -0.48 17.06
C GLN A 740 -17.93 -0.95 18.52
N SER A 741 -18.19 -0.02 19.44
CA SER A 741 -18.31 -0.32 20.88
C SER A 741 -19.62 -1.01 21.27
N TRP A 742 -20.67 -0.85 20.46
CA TRP A 742 -22.04 -1.26 20.77
C TRP A 742 -22.21 -2.76 20.93
N THR A 743 -23.19 -3.19 21.73
CA THR A 743 -23.58 -4.60 21.85
C THR A 743 -25.10 -4.76 21.62
N GLY A 744 -25.67 -5.91 22.00
CA GLY A 744 -27.12 -6.18 21.99
C GLY A 744 -27.87 -5.73 20.73
N ILE A 745 -28.95 -4.98 20.93
CA ILE A 745 -29.81 -4.49 19.84
C ILE A 745 -29.08 -3.52 18.89
N GLY A 746 -28.19 -2.66 19.43
CA GLY A 746 -27.46 -1.68 18.62
C GLY A 746 -26.57 -2.34 17.58
N ARG A 747 -25.76 -3.33 17.99
CA ARG A 747 -24.89 -4.09 17.09
C ARG A 747 -25.68 -4.86 16.03
N LEU A 748 -26.83 -5.44 16.39
CA LEU A 748 -27.67 -6.19 15.45
C LEU A 748 -28.26 -5.30 14.35
N VAL A 749 -28.85 -4.15 14.72
CA VAL A 749 -29.46 -3.21 13.77
C VAL A 749 -28.40 -2.59 12.85
N VAL A 750 -27.23 -2.19 13.38
CA VAL A 750 -26.11 -1.70 12.57
C VAL A 750 -25.63 -2.77 11.58
N SER A 751 -25.58 -4.04 12.00
CA SER A 751 -25.22 -5.16 11.11
C SER A 751 -26.20 -5.30 9.95
N TRP A 752 -27.52 -5.22 10.21
CA TRP A 752 -28.55 -5.29 9.16
C TRP A 752 -28.53 -4.07 8.21
N VAL A 753 -28.29 -2.86 8.73
CA VAL A 753 -28.11 -1.65 7.89
C VAL A 753 -26.89 -1.79 6.99
N SER A 754 -25.76 -2.30 7.51
CA SER A 754 -24.56 -2.52 6.69
C SER A 754 -24.75 -3.64 5.67
N LEU A 755 -25.49 -4.70 6.01
CA LEU A 755 -25.85 -5.78 5.06
C LEU A 755 -26.75 -5.27 3.92
N LEU A 756 -27.74 -4.41 4.22
CA LEU A 756 -28.52 -3.74 3.19
C LEU A 756 -27.68 -2.77 2.34
N ASP A 757 -26.72 -2.06 2.93
CA ASP A 757 -25.81 -1.18 2.17
C ASP A 757 -24.82 -1.97 1.28
N VAL A 758 -24.38 -3.16 1.68
CA VAL A 758 -23.62 -4.06 0.79
C VAL A 758 -24.47 -4.49 -0.42
N LYS A 759 -25.76 -4.82 -0.21
CA LYS A 759 -26.69 -5.11 -1.31
C LYS A 759 -26.98 -3.87 -2.17
N SER A 760 -27.07 -2.69 -1.56
CA SER A 760 -27.25 -1.40 -2.27
C SER A 760 -26.06 -1.09 -3.19
N LEU A 761 -24.85 -1.43 -2.76
CA LEU A 761 -23.61 -1.28 -3.50
C LEU A 761 -23.54 -2.24 -4.71
N ILE A 762 -23.90 -3.51 -4.55
CA ILE A 762 -24.07 -4.47 -5.67
C ILE A 762 -25.15 -3.98 -6.66
N ALA A 763 -26.24 -3.41 -6.13
CA ALA A 763 -27.28 -2.80 -6.95
C ALA A 763 -26.78 -1.57 -7.75
N GLY A 764 -25.57 -1.08 -7.47
CA GLY A 764 -24.91 -0.01 -8.22
C GLY A 764 -25.21 1.39 -7.68
N ARG A 765 -25.48 1.50 -6.36
CA ARG A 765 -25.49 2.76 -5.60
C ARG A 765 -24.22 3.57 -5.90
N ASP A 766 -24.39 4.87 -6.12
CA ASP A 766 -23.27 5.81 -6.20
C ASP A 766 -22.86 6.33 -4.80
N GLY A 767 -21.60 6.74 -4.64
CA GLY A 767 -21.01 7.17 -3.37
C GLY A 767 -19.92 6.23 -2.86
N ASP A 768 -19.52 6.39 -1.60
CA ASP A 768 -18.40 5.64 -1.01
C ASP A 768 -18.77 4.14 -0.79
N PRO A 769 -17.94 3.19 -1.24
CA PRO A 769 -18.07 1.76 -0.91
C PRO A 769 -17.79 1.42 0.56
N LEU A 770 -17.13 2.30 1.32
CA LEU A 770 -16.64 2.10 2.69
C LEU A 770 -15.69 0.91 2.82
N ILE A 771 -14.58 0.96 2.06
CA ILE A 771 -13.53 -0.08 2.00
C ILE A 771 -13.11 -0.59 3.39
N GLU A 772 -12.98 0.32 4.35
CA GLU A 772 -12.52 0.07 5.71
C GLU A 772 -13.39 -0.95 6.46
N LEU A 773 -14.71 -0.95 6.25
CA LEU A 773 -15.62 -1.95 6.85
C LEU A 773 -15.39 -3.35 6.28
N GLY A 774 -14.84 -3.45 5.06
CA GLY A 774 -14.48 -4.72 4.40
C GLY A 774 -13.03 -5.17 4.63
N SER A 775 -12.24 -4.40 5.36
CA SER A 775 -10.94 -4.83 5.86
C SER A 775 -11.15 -5.73 7.07
N LEU A 776 -10.49 -6.89 7.11
CA LEU A 776 -10.37 -7.63 8.36
C LEU A 776 -9.53 -6.80 9.33
N PRO A 777 -9.92 -6.68 10.62
CA PRO A 777 -9.03 -6.12 11.62
C PRO A 777 -7.72 -6.90 11.63
N GLU A 778 -6.58 -6.19 11.61
CA GLU A 778 -5.29 -6.83 11.92
C GLU A 778 -5.44 -7.54 13.27
N LEU A 779 -4.91 -8.77 13.39
CA LEU A 779 -5.18 -9.68 14.52
C LEU A 779 -4.56 -9.19 15.85
N SER A 780 -5.23 -8.20 16.44
CA SER A 780 -5.10 -7.72 17.81
C SER A 780 -5.40 -8.86 18.76
N THR A 781 -4.45 -9.16 19.66
CA THR A 781 -4.52 -10.34 20.52
C THR A 781 -5.36 -10.06 21.77
N GLU A 782 -6.67 -9.85 21.60
CA GLU A 782 -7.67 -9.82 22.69
C GLU A 782 -8.79 -10.85 22.43
N GLN A 783 -8.49 -12.13 22.72
CA GLN A 783 -9.52 -13.13 23.00
C GLN A 783 -9.51 -13.42 24.51
N ASN A 784 -10.18 -12.55 25.27
CA ASN A 784 -10.50 -12.85 26.66
C ASN A 784 -11.60 -13.93 26.69
N GLU A 785 -11.25 -15.17 27.06
CA GLU A 785 -12.22 -16.20 27.35
C GLU A 785 -13.04 -15.83 28.59
N SER A 786 -14.36 -15.71 28.47
CA SER A 786 -15.24 -15.58 29.64
C SER A 786 -16.58 -16.30 29.48
N SER A 787 -16.53 -17.59 29.09
CA SER A 787 -17.60 -18.53 29.44
C SER A 787 -17.38 -19.02 30.88
N GLY A 788 -17.80 -18.22 31.86
CA GLY A 788 -17.50 -18.42 33.28
C GLY A 788 -18.72 -18.33 34.19
N ALA A 789 -19.09 -19.46 34.80
CA ALA A 789 -20.32 -19.68 35.56
C ALA A 789 -20.62 -18.71 36.73
N VAL A 790 -21.90 -18.63 37.09
CA VAL A 790 -22.41 -17.96 38.29
C VAL A 790 -21.72 -18.48 39.56
N SER A 791 -21.05 -17.60 40.29
CA SER A 791 -20.72 -17.81 41.71
C SER A 791 -20.61 -16.47 42.42
N GLY A 792 -21.60 -16.12 43.24
CA GLY A 792 -21.58 -14.91 44.04
C GLY A 792 -20.88 -15.12 45.39
N GLN A 793 -20.08 -14.13 45.82
CA GLN A 793 -19.80 -13.92 47.23
C GLN A 793 -19.47 -12.46 47.52
N SER A 794 -19.92 -11.97 48.67
CA SER A 794 -19.83 -10.57 49.08
C SER A 794 -18.62 -10.30 49.98
N SER A 795 -17.99 -9.14 49.78
CA SER A 795 -17.04 -8.56 50.75
C SER A 795 -17.25 -7.05 50.84
N THR A 796 -17.38 -6.55 52.07
CA THR A 796 -17.88 -5.21 52.41
C THR A 796 -16.79 -4.21 52.78
N ASN A 797 -17.18 -2.93 52.89
CA ASN A 797 -16.45 -1.77 53.47
C ASN A 797 -15.40 -1.10 52.56
N SER A 798 -15.21 0.23 52.61
CA SER A 798 -16.02 1.35 53.16
C SER A 798 -15.37 2.70 52.80
N GLY A 799 -16.12 3.74 52.40
CA GLY A 799 -15.51 5.09 52.25
C GLY A 799 -16.33 6.19 51.56
N ILE A 800 -17.22 6.85 52.32
CA ILE A 800 -17.59 8.29 52.21
C ILE A 800 -17.92 8.84 50.79
N MET A 801 -19.16 8.58 50.37
CA MET A 801 -20.20 9.60 50.08
C MET A 801 -19.78 11.03 49.68
N ASP A 802 -20.19 11.46 48.48
CA ASP A 802 -20.73 12.81 48.21
C ASP A 802 -21.96 12.66 47.28
N ASP A 803 -22.93 13.58 47.34
CA ASP A 803 -24.34 13.25 47.10
C ASP A 803 -25.05 14.12 46.03
N ARG A 804 -25.32 13.53 44.85
CA ARG A 804 -26.35 13.99 43.89
C ARG A 804 -26.93 12.82 43.07
N PRO A 805 -28.26 12.64 43.00
CA PRO A 805 -28.89 11.60 42.18
C PRO A 805 -29.13 12.05 40.74
N VAL A 806 -28.60 11.32 39.76
CA VAL A 806 -29.00 11.37 38.33
C VAL A 806 -28.87 9.96 37.74
N ASP A 807 -29.91 9.49 37.05
CA ASP A 807 -30.01 8.11 36.55
C ASP A 807 -28.97 7.74 35.50
N LYS A 808 -28.06 6.82 35.84
CA LYS A 808 -27.07 6.25 34.93
C LYS A 808 -26.88 4.73 35.09
N LYS A 809 -27.98 3.96 35.07
CA LYS A 809 -27.90 2.49 34.89
C LYS A 809 -29.19 1.76 34.43
N VAL A 810 -30.11 2.45 33.77
CA VAL A 810 -31.46 1.90 33.45
C VAL A 810 -31.58 1.33 32.03
N THR A 811 -30.60 1.56 31.15
CA THR A 811 -30.60 1.08 29.76
C THR A 811 -29.80 -0.22 29.58
N GLU A 812 -29.95 -1.19 30.48
CA GLU A 812 -29.42 -2.56 30.25
C GLU A 812 -30.26 -3.26 29.15
N ASP A 813 -29.62 -4.09 28.32
CA ASP A 813 -30.16 -4.54 27.04
C ASP A 813 -31.48 -5.34 27.11
N TYR A 814 -32.56 -4.77 26.57
CA TYR A 814 -33.87 -5.42 26.43
C TYR A 814 -33.86 -6.72 25.59
N LEU A 815 -32.83 -6.96 24.77
CA LEU A 815 -32.62 -8.26 24.10
C LEU A 815 -31.85 -9.24 24.99
N LEU A 816 -30.78 -8.82 25.66
CA LEU A 816 -30.01 -9.69 26.56
C LEU A 816 -30.81 -10.09 27.80
N ALA A 817 -31.80 -9.28 28.21
CA ALA A 817 -32.78 -9.63 29.22
C ALA A 817 -33.74 -10.79 28.83
N LYS A 818 -33.82 -11.19 27.54
CA LYS A 818 -34.68 -12.29 27.07
C LYS A 818 -33.88 -13.59 26.98
N PRO A 819 -34.07 -14.59 27.88
CA PRO A 819 -33.25 -15.80 27.90
C PRO A 819 -33.35 -16.63 26.61
N GLY A 820 -34.50 -16.62 25.93
CA GLY A 820 -34.65 -17.28 24.62
C GLY A 820 -33.82 -16.63 23.50
N TYR A 821 -33.51 -15.33 23.61
CA TYR A 821 -32.60 -14.65 22.68
C TYR A 821 -31.13 -14.92 23.03
N LEU A 822 -30.78 -15.02 24.33
CA LEU A 822 -29.43 -15.43 24.74
C LEU A 822 -29.06 -16.83 24.24
N VAL A 823 -29.97 -17.80 24.34
CA VAL A 823 -29.76 -19.16 23.82
C VAL A 823 -29.62 -19.15 22.29
N TYR A 824 -30.37 -18.30 21.59
CA TYR A 824 -30.22 -18.10 20.15
C TYR A 824 -28.85 -17.51 19.77
N ASP A 825 -28.45 -16.40 20.39
CA ASP A 825 -27.18 -15.73 20.10
C ASP A 825 -25.97 -16.59 20.47
N ALA A 826 -26.07 -17.44 21.50
CA ALA A 826 -25.02 -18.41 21.83
C ALA A 826 -24.79 -19.45 20.71
N ILE A 827 -25.83 -19.86 19.98
CA ILE A 827 -25.75 -20.88 18.92
C ILE A 827 -25.44 -20.23 17.56
N VAL A 828 -26.20 -19.21 17.17
CA VAL A 828 -26.16 -18.64 15.80
C VAL A 828 -25.37 -17.33 15.75
N GLY A 829 -25.26 -16.59 16.85
CA GLY A 829 -24.54 -15.31 16.92
C GLY A 829 -23.08 -15.37 16.45
N PRO A 830 -22.27 -16.41 16.76
CA PRO A 830 -20.93 -16.57 16.18
C PRO A 830 -20.96 -16.68 14.65
N ALA A 831 -21.86 -17.51 14.10
CA ALA A 831 -22.00 -17.72 12.66
C ALA A 831 -22.52 -16.46 11.95
N PHE A 832 -23.45 -15.72 12.57
CA PHE A 832 -23.93 -14.43 12.08
C PHE A 832 -22.81 -13.37 12.03
N ARG A 833 -21.92 -13.33 13.04
CA ARG A 833 -20.77 -12.39 13.05
C ARG A 833 -19.78 -12.69 11.91
N PHE A 834 -19.44 -13.96 11.72
CA PHE A 834 -18.67 -14.43 10.55
C PHE A 834 -19.36 -14.04 9.24
N PHE A 835 -20.68 -14.24 9.15
CA PHE A 835 -21.46 -13.92 7.95
C PHE A 835 -21.45 -12.42 7.62
N VAL A 836 -21.70 -11.56 8.62
CA VAL A 836 -21.64 -10.09 8.48
C VAL A 836 -20.26 -9.65 7.97
N GLN A 837 -19.18 -10.17 8.55
CA GLN A 837 -17.80 -9.90 8.13
C GLN A 837 -17.54 -10.34 6.69
N ALA A 838 -17.97 -11.55 6.32
CA ALA A 838 -17.83 -12.06 4.96
C ALA A 838 -18.53 -11.16 3.93
N GLN A 839 -19.75 -10.71 4.23
CA GLN A 839 -20.47 -9.79 3.34
C GLN A 839 -19.78 -8.42 3.22
N GLN A 840 -19.08 -7.93 4.25
CA GLN A 840 -18.35 -6.65 4.12
C GLN A 840 -17.21 -6.72 3.11
N ILE A 841 -16.58 -7.89 2.89
CA ILE A 841 -15.49 -8.05 1.92
C ILE A 841 -15.94 -7.69 0.49
N ILE A 842 -17.24 -7.81 0.18
CA ILE A 842 -17.83 -7.38 -1.11
C ILE A 842 -17.51 -5.91 -1.43
N ARG A 843 -17.43 -5.03 -0.41
CA ARG A 843 -17.07 -3.61 -0.58
C ARG A 843 -15.75 -3.45 -1.33
N ARG A 844 -14.75 -4.27 -1.01
CA ARG A 844 -13.42 -4.29 -1.66
C ARG A 844 -13.44 -4.91 -3.06
N ILE A 845 -14.36 -5.85 -3.33
CA ILE A 845 -14.55 -6.42 -4.66
C ILE A 845 -15.16 -5.37 -5.62
N VAL A 846 -16.15 -4.61 -5.16
CA VAL A 846 -16.78 -3.56 -5.99
C VAL A 846 -15.75 -2.46 -6.36
N CYS A 847 -14.80 -2.15 -5.49
CA CYS A 847 -13.74 -1.18 -5.78
C CYS A 847 -12.76 -1.58 -6.91
N ILE A 848 -12.70 -2.86 -7.29
CA ILE A 848 -11.89 -3.33 -8.44
C ILE A 848 -12.73 -3.57 -9.71
N ASP A 849 -14.04 -3.30 -9.65
CA ASP A 849 -14.94 -3.34 -10.80
C ASP A 849 -14.66 -2.18 -11.78
N LEU A 850 -14.92 -2.43 -13.07
CA LEU A 850 -14.76 -1.46 -14.17
C LEU A 850 -15.63 -0.20 -14.02
N HIS A 851 -16.65 -0.25 -13.15
CA HIS A 851 -17.49 0.91 -12.82
C HIS A 851 -16.88 1.84 -11.75
N HIS A 852 -15.87 1.38 -11.01
CA HIS A 852 -15.24 2.13 -9.91
C HIS A 852 -13.74 2.38 -10.14
N ARG A 853 -13.13 1.72 -11.13
CA ARG A 853 -11.70 1.77 -11.44
C ARG A 853 -11.45 1.78 -12.96
N SER A 854 -10.35 2.37 -13.40
CA SER A 854 -9.79 2.10 -14.74
C SER A 854 -9.51 0.61 -14.94
N ARG A 855 -9.81 0.12 -16.15
CA ARG A 855 -9.64 -1.28 -16.60
C ARG A 855 -9.22 -1.30 -18.08
N GLY A 856 -8.65 -2.41 -18.53
CA GLY A 856 -8.30 -2.63 -19.93
C GLY A 856 -6.87 -2.23 -20.34
N THR A 857 -6.06 -1.66 -19.44
CA THR A 857 -4.60 -1.68 -19.61
C THR A 857 -4.00 -2.87 -18.87
N LEU A 858 -2.86 -3.41 -19.33
CA LEU A 858 -2.18 -4.52 -18.64
C LEU A 858 -1.74 -4.15 -17.21
N GLY A 859 -1.53 -2.86 -16.91
CA GLY A 859 -1.26 -2.36 -15.57
C GLY A 859 -2.49 -2.40 -14.66
N ASP A 860 -3.65 -1.96 -15.16
CA ASP A 860 -4.91 -2.02 -14.42
C ASP A 860 -5.29 -3.46 -14.07
N GLU A 861 -5.24 -4.38 -15.05
CA GLU A 861 -5.57 -5.79 -14.80
C GLU A 861 -4.58 -6.45 -13.82
N PHE A 862 -3.31 -6.05 -13.83
CA PHE A 862 -2.30 -6.55 -12.87
C PHE A 862 -2.56 -6.07 -11.44
N GLU A 863 -2.89 -4.79 -11.24
CA GLU A 863 -3.20 -4.26 -9.91
C GLU A 863 -4.54 -4.79 -9.38
N VAL A 864 -5.55 -4.93 -10.24
CA VAL A 864 -6.81 -5.62 -9.93
C VAL A 864 -6.54 -7.03 -9.41
N LEU A 865 -5.65 -7.79 -10.05
CA LEU A 865 -5.27 -9.12 -9.59
C LEU A 865 -4.45 -9.08 -8.29
N GLN A 866 -3.62 -8.07 -8.07
CA GLN A 866 -2.92 -7.91 -6.79
C GLN A 866 -3.89 -7.61 -5.63
N ILE A 867 -4.90 -6.76 -5.85
CA ILE A 867 -5.93 -6.48 -4.86
C ILE A 867 -6.81 -7.73 -4.64
N ALA A 868 -7.19 -8.41 -5.72
CA ALA A 868 -7.93 -9.67 -5.65
C ALA A 868 -7.17 -10.77 -4.89
N HIS A 869 -5.83 -10.82 -4.99
CA HIS A 869 -5.00 -11.76 -4.23
C HIS A 869 -5.11 -11.50 -2.72
N ARG A 870 -5.03 -10.23 -2.29
CA ARG A 870 -5.24 -9.86 -0.87
C ARG A 870 -6.66 -10.20 -0.42
N VAL A 871 -7.68 -9.88 -1.22
CA VAL A 871 -9.09 -10.22 -0.92
C VAL A 871 -9.31 -11.73 -0.85
N GLY A 872 -8.63 -12.51 -1.69
CA GLY A 872 -8.65 -13.98 -1.66
C GLY A 872 -8.03 -14.57 -0.40
N ALA A 873 -6.85 -14.07 -0.02
CA ALA A 873 -6.16 -14.47 1.21
C ALA A 873 -6.93 -14.07 2.47
N ASP A 874 -7.63 -12.93 2.45
CA ASP A 874 -8.52 -12.52 3.55
C ASP A 874 -9.77 -13.41 3.63
N LEU A 875 -10.34 -13.85 2.51
CA LEU A 875 -11.43 -14.84 2.51
C LEU A 875 -10.95 -16.21 3.02
N GLU A 876 -9.74 -16.64 2.67
CA GLU A 876 -9.12 -17.88 3.19
C GLU A 876 -8.87 -17.77 4.70
N THR A 877 -8.38 -16.62 5.17
CA THR A 877 -8.16 -16.33 6.59
C THR A 877 -9.48 -16.31 7.36
N LEU A 878 -10.49 -15.61 6.85
CA LEU A 878 -11.82 -15.54 7.48
C LEU A 878 -12.49 -16.92 7.53
N TRP A 879 -12.37 -17.74 6.48
CA TRP A 879 -12.86 -19.13 6.50
C TRP A 879 -12.08 -20.00 7.48
N THR A 880 -10.78 -19.80 7.62
CA THR A 880 -9.95 -20.51 8.62
C THR A 880 -10.33 -20.12 10.05
N CYS A 881 -10.71 -18.86 10.28
CA CYS A 881 -11.17 -18.34 11.57
C CYS A 881 -12.69 -18.47 11.80
N ARG A 882 -13.43 -19.21 10.96
CA ARG A 882 -14.88 -19.41 11.12
C ARG A 882 -15.19 -20.16 12.43
N PRO A 883 -16.35 -19.89 13.08
CA PRO A 883 -16.71 -20.57 14.32
C PRO A 883 -17.07 -22.04 14.05
N PRO A 884 -16.58 -23.02 14.84
CA PRO A 884 -16.82 -24.45 14.59
C PRO A 884 -18.30 -24.87 14.52
N VAL A 885 -19.21 -24.12 15.16
CA VAL A 885 -20.66 -24.37 15.07
C VAL A 885 -21.18 -24.29 13.62
N LEU A 886 -20.54 -23.50 12.76
CA LEU A 886 -20.90 -23.36 11.35
C LEU A 886 -20.69 -24.65 10.57
N ASP A 887 -19.70 -25.48 10.94
CA ASP A 887 -19.32 -26.71 10.21
C ASP A 887 -20.39 -27.81 10.26
N VAL A 888 -21.44 -27.65 11.06
CA VAL A 888 -22.56 -28.58 11.20
C VAL A 888 -23.66 -28.33 10.12
N TYR A 889 -23.39 -27.47 9.13
CA TYR A 889 -24.35 -27.13 8.07
C TYR A 889 -24.78 -28.33 7.21
N ASP A 890 -23.94 -29.36 7.09
CA ASP A 890 -24.16 -30.57 6.30
C ASP A 890 -24.73 -31.75 7.11
N ARG A 891 -24.51 -31.77 8.44
CA ARG A 891 -24.81 -32.89 9.35
C ARG A 891 -25.73 -32.46 10.52
N PRO A 892 -27.02 -32.16 10.29
CA PRO A 892 -27.95 -31.74 11.36
C PRO A 892 -28.05 -32.75 12.51
N GLU A 893 -27.75 -34.02 12.27
CA GLU A 893 -27.66 -35.09 13.27
C GLU A 893 -26.74 -34.76 14.46
N GLU A 894 -25.64 -34.02 14.25
CA GLU A 894 -24.68 -33.67 15.32
C GLU A 894 -25.24 -32.62 16.30
N LEU A 895 -26.36 -31.97 15.97
CA LEU A 895 -27.08 -31.08 16.89
C LEU A 895 -28.18 -31.79 17.68
N LEU A 896 -28.59 -33.00 17.30
CA LEU A 896 -29.78 -33.68 17.87
C LEU A 896 -29.59 -34.13 19.32
N ASP A 897 -28.35 -34.31 19.77
CA ASP A 897 -28.02 -34.59 21.17
C ASP A 897 -28.27 -33.38 22.10
N SER A 898 -28.42 -32.17 21.54
CA SER A 898 -28.60 -30.91 22.30
C SER A 898 -29.83 -30.09 21.91
N LEU A 899 -30.33 -30.23 20.68
CA LEU A 899 -31.44 -29.46 20.12
C LEU A 899 -32.51 -30.41 19.55
N SER A 900 -33.79 -30.03 19.68
CA SER A 900 -34.87 -30.73 18.98
C SER A 900 -34.70 -30.62 17.47
N GLN A 901 -35.01 -31.70 16.73
CA GLN A 901 -34.98 -31.79 15.25
C GLN A 901 -35.35 -30.48 14.53
N SER A 902 -36.54 -29.92 14.81
CA SER A 902 -37.04 -28.70 14.16
C SER A 902 -36.22 -27.42 14.41
N VAL A 903 -35.37 -27.41 15.44
CA VAL A 903 -34.44 -26.29 15.74
C VAL A 903 -33.07 -26.58 15.12
N ALA A 904 -32.59 -27.83 15.18
CA ALA A 904 -31.39 -28.25 14.45
C ALA A 904 -31.53 -27.96 12.95
N ASP A 905 -32.66 -28.34 12.35
CA ASP A 905 -32.93 -28.13 10.92
C ASP A 905 -32.96 -26.65 10.53
N GLU A 906 -33.60 -25.78 11.33
CA GLU A 906 -33.68 -24.33 11.04
C GLU A 906 -32.33 -23.62 11.27
N VAL A 907 -31.52 -24.11 12.22
CA VAL A 907 -30.12 -23.65 12.42
C VAL A 907 -29.23 -24.09 11.26
N CYS A 908 -29.28 -25.34 10.83
CA CYS A 908 -28.53 -25.80 9.65
C CYS A 908 -29.01 -25.12 8.35
N ARG A 909 -30.33 -24.90 8.18
CA ARG A 909 -30.91 -24.07 7.10
C ARG A 909 -30.32 -22.66 7.11
N THR A 910 -30.15 -22.07 8.29
CA THR A 910 -29.50 -20.75 8.46
C THR A 910 -28.02 -20.79 8.05
N PHE A 911 -27.28 -21.81 8.49
CA PHE A 911 -25.86 -21.95 8.16
C PHE A 911 -25.64 -22.22 6.66
N ARG A 912 -26.47 -23.04 6.00
CA ARG A 912 -26.40 -23.26 4.54
C ARG A 912 -26.60 -21.96 3.75
N GLN A 913 -27.49 -21.07 4.21
CA GLN A 913 -27.68 -19.75 3.60
C GLN A 913 -26.42 -18.87 3.73
N TYR A 914 -25.74 -18.90 4.89
CA TYR A 914 -24.47 -18.18 5.08
C TYR A 914 -23.34 -18.77 4.21
N VAL A 915 -23.19 -20.09 4.16
CA VAL A 915 -22.14 -20.77 3.36
C VAL A 915 -22.38 -20.58 1.85
N ALA A 916 -23.62 -20.67 1.37
CA ALA A 916 -23.94 -20.39 -0.04
C ALA A 916 -23.62 -18.93 -0.42
N ASN A 917 -23.83 -17.97 0.48
CA ASN A 917 -23.47 -16.58 0.25
C ASN A 917 -21.96 -16.31 0.39
N PHE A 918 -21.22 -17.09 1.19
CA PHE A 918 -19.75 -17.08 1.20
C PHE A 918 -19.18 -17.56 -0.14
N LEU A 919 -19.68 -18.70 -0.66
CA LEU A 919 -19.31 -19.21 -1.98
C LEU A 919 -19.67 -18.23 -3.12
N ALA A 920 -20.77 -17.49 -2.98
CA ALA A 920 -21.14 -16.45 -3.94
C ALA A 920 -20.11 -15.30 -3.99
N ILE A 921 -19.52 -14.91 -2.85
CA ILE A 921 -18.46 -13.89 -2.78
C ILE A 921 -17.22 -14.34 -3.58
N PHE A 922 -16.83 -15.61 -3.46
CA PHE A 922 -15.72 -16.19 -4.22
C PHE A 922 -15.94 -16.10 -5.74
N ILE A 923 -17.12 -16.51 -6.22
CA ILE A 923 -17.44 -16.48 -7.65
C ILE A 923 -17.53 -15.03 -8.15
N TYR A 924 -18.09 -14.12 -7.33
CA TYR A 924 -18.14 -12.70 -7.65
C TYR A 924 -16.74 -12.07 -7.72
N LEU A 925 -15.85 -12.37 -6.77
CA LEU A 925 -14.43 -11.98 -6.82
C LEU A 925 -13.78 -12.48 -8.11
N HIS A 926 -13.98 -13.75 -8.48
CA HIS A 926 -13.38 -14.29 -9.70
C HIS A 926 -13.86 -13.51 -10.94
N ARG A 927 -15.16 -13.23 -11.02
CA ARG A 927 -15.75 -12.53 -12.17
C ARG A 927 -15.32 -11.08 -12.30
N VAL A 928 -15.12 -10.37 -11.18
CA VAL A 928 -14.63 -8.98 -11.22
C VAL A 928 -13.13 -8.91 -11.47
N ALA A 929 -12.35 -9.78 -10.83
CA ALA A 929 -10.89 -9.78 -10.94
C ALA A 929 -10.39 -10.29 -12.30
N PHE A 930 -10.88 -11.44 -12.75
CA PHE A 930 -10.32 -12.16 -13.90
C PHE A 930 -11.06 -11.90 -15.22
N ALA A 931 -11.49 -10.65 -15.48
CA ALA A 931 -12.39 -10.24 -16.58
C ALA A 931 -12.05 -10.77 -17.99
N ILE A 932 -10.78 -11.10 -18.22
CA ILE A 932 -10.20 -11.53 -19.50
C ILE A 932 -9.79 -13.01 -19.55
N TYR A 933 -10.01 -13.79 -18.48
CA TYR A 933 -9.54 -15.18 -18.36
C TYR A 933 -10.68 -16.21 -18.44
N PRO A 934 -10.38 -17.46 -18.87
CA PRO A 934 -11.31 -18.55 -18.69
C PRO A 934 -11.62 -18.82 -17.21
N ARG A 935 -12.88 -19.19 -16.97
CA ARG A 935 -13.41 -19.74 -15.72
C ARG A 935 -12.58 -20.94 -15.26
N THR A 936 -12.21 -20.96 -13.98
CA THR A 936 -11.34 -22.00 -13.40
C THR A 936 -12.16 -23.19 -12.89
N ASP A 937 -11.50 -24.33 -12.69
CA ASP A 937 -12.16 -25.53 -12.14
C ASP A 937 -12.70 -25.33 -10.72
N ARG A 938 -12.30 -24.26 -10.05
CA ARG A 938 -12.72 -23.96 -8.67
C ARG A 938 -13.99 -23.13 -8.65
N VAL A 939 -14.18 -22.23 -9.62
CA VAL A 939 -15.50 -21.66 -9.89
C VAL A 939 -16.50 -22.77 -10.22
N ASN A 940 -16.10 -23.83 -10.95
CA ASN A 940 -16.96 -24.99 -11.20
C ASN A 940 -17.37 -25.67 -9.88
N ARG A 941 -16.40 -26.02 -9.01
CA ARG A 941 -16.69 -26.63 -7.70
C ARG A 941 -17.55 -25.73 -6.79
N ALA A 942 -17.37 -24.41 -6.82
CA ALA A 942 -18.20 -23.48 -6.06
C ALA A 942 -19.65 -23.42 -6.59
N VAL A 943 -19.84 -23.45 -7.90
CA VAL A 943 -21.18 -23.58 -8.53
C VAL A 943 -21.84 -24.91 -8.13
N ASP A 944 -21.10 -26.02 -8.19
CA ASP A 944 -21.61 -27.33 -7.77
C ASP A 944 -21.98 -27.37 -6.28
N GLN A 945 -21.20 -26.74 -5.40
CA GLN A 945 -21.53 -26.63 -3.97
C GLN A 945 -22.78 -25.77 -3.72
N ILE A 946 -22.94 -24.63 -4.41
CA ILE A 946 -24.17 -23.81 -4.29
C ILE A 946 -25.40 -24.59 -4.77
N ILE A 947 -25.28 -25.37 -5.85
CA ILE A 947 -26.35 -26.24 -6.35
C ILE A 947 -26.65 -27.37 -5.35
N GLN A 948 -25.64 -28.00 -4.74
CA GLN A 948 -25.83 -29.04 -3.72
C GLN A 948 -26.54 -28.48 -2.48
N LEU A 949 -26.10 -27.34 -1.93
CA LEU A 949 -26.73 -26.68 -0.79
C LEU A 949 -28.20 -26.33 -1.08
N ALA A 950 -28.49 -25.75 -2.26
CA ALA A 950 -29.85 -25.43 -2.67
C ALA A 950 -30.70 -26.70 -2.90
N THR A 951 -30.12 -27.78 -3.44
CA THR A 951 -30.81 -29.06 -3.64
C THR A 951 -31.17 -29.72 -2.31
N VAL A 952 -30.26 -29.74 -1.33
CA VAL A 952 -30.53 -30.26 0.03
C VAL A 952 -31.64 -29.46 0.71
N GLU A 953 -31.62 -28.12 0.59
CA GLU A 953 -32.63 -27.27 1.21
C GLU A 953 -34.02 -27.38 0.54
N SER A 954 -34.06 -27.54 -0.78
CA SER A 954 -35.28 -27.77 -1.57
C SER A 954 -35.85 -29.20 -1.40
N ALA A 955 -35.01 -30.18 -1.00
CA ALA A 955 -35.43 -31.57 -0.77
C ALA A 955 -35.80 -31.88 0.70
N SER A 956 -35.17 -31.21 1.67
CA SER A 956 -35.36 -31.48 3.11
C SER A 956 -36.68 -30.96 3.67
N THR A 957 -37.32 -29.99 3.01
CA THR A 957 -38.47 -29.26 3.56
C THR A 957 -39.64 -29.20 2.58
N GLN A 958 -40.88 -29.29 3.06
CA GLN A 958 -42.10 -28.91 2.33
C GLN A 958 -42.23 -27.36 2.19
N ARG A 959 -41.11 -26.65 2.06
CA ARG A 959 -41.02 -25.19 1.95
C ARG A 959 -40.06 -24.84 0.82
N HIS A 960 -40.37 -23.77 0.09
CA HIS A 960 -39.53 -23.26 -0.98
C HIS A 960 -38.15 -22.77 -0.47
N LEU A 961 -37.21 -22.68 -1.40
CA LEU A 961 -35.84 -22.24 -1.15
C LEU A 961 -35.81 -20.78 -0.63
N PRO A 962 -35.03 -20.46 0.43
CA PRO A 962 -35.00 -19.11 1.01
C PRO A 962 -34.60 -18.00 0.02
N VAL A 963 -35.15 -16.80 0.19
CA VAL A 963 -34.83 -15.61 -0.63
C VAL A 963 -33.33 -15.29 -0.67
N SER A 964 -32.58 -15.56 0.40
CA SER A 964 -31.13 -15.33 0.44
C SER A 964 -30.33 -16.21 -0.54
N PHE A 965 -30.94 -17.20 -1.20
CA PHE A 965 -30.33 -17.95 -2.29
C PHE A 965 -30.41 -17.23 -3.66
N PHE A 966 -31.20 -16.15 -3.82
CA PHE A 966 -31.28 -15.42 -5.09
C PHE A 966 -29.90 -14.93 -5.57
N TRP A 967 -29.09 -14.30 -4.70
CA TRP A 967 -27.73 -13.86 -5.05
C TRP A 967 -26.76 -15.01 -5.35
N PRO A 968 -26.62 -16.05 -4.50
CA PRO A 968 -25.85 -17.25 -4.83
C PRO A 968 -26.24 -17.90 -6.16
N LEU A 969 -27.54 -18.08 -6.43
CA LEU A 969 -28.03 -18.68 -7.66
C LEU A 969 -27.81 -17.77 -8.88
N PHE A 970 -28.02 -16.45 -8.74
CA PHE A 970 -27.75 -15.48 -9.81
C PHE A 970 -26.28 -15.50 -10.24
N ILE A 971 -25.36 -15.44 -9.28
CA ILE A 971 -23.92 -15.47 -9.55
C ILE A 971 -23.46 -16.86 -10.03
N ALA A 972 -23.94 -17.95 -9.43
CA ALA A 972 -23.62 -19.31 -9.87
C ALA A 972 -24.20 -19.63 -11.26
N GLY A 973 -25.33 -19.03 -11.64
CA GLY A 973 -25.90 -19.16 -12.98
C GLY A 973 -25.03 -18.47 -14.03
N LEU A 974 -24.50 -17.29 -13.72
CA LEU A 974 -23.69 -16.52 -14.68
C LEU A 974 -22.36 -17.21 -15.00
N GLU A 975 -21.76 -17.93 -14.04
CA GLU A 975 -20.56 -18.75 -14.27
C GLU A 975 -20.84 -20.26 -14.49
N GLY A 976 -22.09 -20.71 -14.43
CA GLY A 976 -22.46 -22.13 -14.57
C GLY A 976 -22.33 -22.67 -15.99
N THR A 977 -22.16 -23.99 -16.11
CA THR A 977 -22.29 -24.71 -17.41
C THR A 977 -23.74 -24.70 -17.92
N LEU A 978 -23.96 -25.01 -19.19
CA LEU A 978 -25.29 -25.03 -19.82
C LEU A 978 -26.30 -26.00 -19.16
N THR A 979 -25.84 -27.01 -18.41
CA THR A 979 -26.69 -27.90 -17.61
C THR A 979 -26.98 -27.31 -16.23
N GLN A 980 -25.95 -26.87 -15.50
CA GLN A 980 -26.07 -26.16 -14.22
C GLN A 980 -26.98 -24.92 -14.35
N ARG A 981 -26.78 -24.08 -15.37
CA ARG A 981 -27.62 -22.92 -15.71
C ARG A 981 -29.10 -23.28 -15.88
N ARG A 982 -29.41 -24.38 -16.58
CA ARG A 982 -30.80 -24.81 -16.77
C ARG A 982 -31.45 -25.24 -15.45
N TRP A 983 -30.71 -25.91 -14.56
CA TRP A 983 -31.21 -26.22 -13.23
C TRP A 983 -31.41 -24.96 -12.39
N ILE A 984 -30.43 -24.05 -12.36
CA ILE A 984 -30.49 -22.78 -11.62
C ILE A 984 -31.68 -21.92 -12.08
N VAL A 985 -31.85 -21.74 -13.39
CA VAL A 985 -32.97 -20.97 -13.97
C VAL A 985 -34.32 -21.63 -13.64
N GLN A 986 -34.41 -22.96 -13.67
CA GLN A 986 -35.63 -23.68 -13.25
C GLN A 986 -35.94 -23.52 -11.76
N GLU A 987 -34.94 -23.54 -10.89
CA GLU A 987 -35.15 -23.33 -9.45
C GLU A 987 -35.52 -21.87 -9.14
N MET A 988 -34.87 -20.89 -9.77
CA MET A 988 -35.26 -19.48 -9.67
C MET A 988 -36.65 -19.23 -10.27
N GLN A 989 -37.05 -19.93 -11.33
CA GLN A 989 -38.42 -19.91 -11.86
C GLN A 989 -39.43 -20.47 -10.84
N ARG A 990 -39.09 -21.52 -10.06
CA ARG A 990 -39.92 -22.00 -8.94
C ARG A 990 -40.00 -21.00 -7.79
N MET A 991 -38.90 -20.31 -7.45
CA MET A 991 -38.91 -19.22 -6.46
C MET A 991 -39.75 -18.01 -6.92
N VAL A 992 -39.78 -17.74 -8.23
CA VAL A 992 -40.62 -16.68 -8.83
C VAL A 992 -42.10 -17.08 -8.89
N ALA A 993 -42.41 -18.33 -9.23
CA ALA A 993 -43.77 -18.87 -9.36
C ALA A 993 -44.37 -19.41 -8.04
N CYS A 994 -43.78 -19.04 -6.91
CA CYS A 994 -44.24 -19.39 -5.58
C CYS A 994 -45.30 -18.38 -5.09
N ASP A 995 -46.55 -18.83 -4.98
CA ASP A 995 -47.68 -18.02 -4.48
C ASP A 995 -47.85 -18.10 -2.94
N SER A 996 -47.05 -18.90 -2.23
CA SER A 996 -47.13 -18.99 -0.75
C SER A 996 -46.34 -17.87 -0.07
N ASP A 997 -47.05 -17.00 0.64
CA ASP A 997 -46.59 -15.79 1.34
C ASP A 997 -45.80 -14.80 0.45
N GLU A 998 -46.52 -13.92 -0.24
CA GLU A 998 -45.94 -12.80 -1.01
C GLU A 998 -45.03 -11.89 -0.17
N THR A 999 -45.26 -11.81 1.15
CA THR A 999 -44.42 -11.09 2.12
C THR A 999 -43.03 -11.70 2.32
N GLN A 1000 -42.85 -12.99 1.99
CA GLN A 1000 -41.57 -13.72 2.07
C GLN A 1000 -40.91 -13.89 0.68
N ARG A 1001 -41.49 -13.30 -0.38
CA ARG A 1001 -40.99 -13.36 -1.77
C ARG A 1001 -39.93 -12.29 -2.02
N HIS A 1002 -38.91 -12.57 -2.85
CA HIS A 1002 -37.90 -11.57 -3.20
C HIS A 1002 -38.53 -10.41 -3.98
N PRO A 1003 -38.41 -9.13 -3.56
CA PRO A 1003 -39.21 -8.04 -4.13
C PRO A 1003 -38.99 -7.80 -5.63
N ASN A 1004 -37.77 -8.05 -6.11
CA ASN A 1004 -37.41 -7.94 -7.52
C ASN A 1004 -37.28 -9.32 -8.23
N ALA A 1005 -37.86 -10.40 -7.69
CA ALA A 1005 -37.65 -11.79 -8.16
C ALA A 1005 -37.71 -11.94 -9.69
N SER A 1006 -38.78 -11.45 -10.31
CA SER A 1006 -38.99 -11.53 -11.76
C SER A 1006 -37.99 -10.68 -12.56
N LYS A 1007 -37.55 -9.52 -12.03
CA LYS A 1007 -36.48 -8.70 -12.65
C LYS A 1007 -35.14 -9.42 -12.59
N VAL A 1008 -34.81 -10.05 -11.46
CA VAL A 1008 -33.55 -10.79 -11.25
C VAL A 1008 -33.46 -12.01 -12.16
N LEU A 1009 -34.55 -12.79 -12.29
CA LEU A 1009 -34.62 -13.92 -13.21
C LEU A 1009 -34.45 -13.46 -14.66
N PHE A 1010 -35.19 -12.44 -15.10
CA PHE A 1010 -35.10 -11.91 -16.46
C PHE A 1010 -33.71 -11.33 -16.78
N LEU A 1011 -33.07 -10.69 -15.78
CA LEU A 1011 -31.69 -10.23 -15.88
C LEU A 1011 -30.71 -11.41 -16.04
N LEU A 1012 -30.88 -12.49 -15.29
CA LEU A 1012 -30.04 -13.70 -15.43
C LEU A 1012 -30.17 -14.32 -16.83
N GLU A 1013 -31.39 -14.47 -17.32
CA GLU A 1013 -31.68 -15.03 -18.65
C GLU A 1013 -31.07 -14.16 -19.76
N GLU A 1014 -31.24 -12.84 -19.73
CA GLU A 1014 -30.64 -11.94 -20.73
C GLU A 1014 -29.11 -11.88 -20.62
N MET A 1015 -28.54 -11.83 -19.40
CA MET A 1015 -27.09 -11.77 -19.22
C MET A 1015 -26.41 -13.05 -19.68
N THR A 1016 -26.96 -14.23 -19.38
CA THR A 1016 -26.43 -15.50 -19.89
C THR A 1016 -26.60 -15.63 -21.41
N ARG A 1017 -27.74 -15.19 -21.97
CA ARG A 1017 -27.93 -15.10 -23.43
C ARG A 1017 -26.88 -14.19 -24.10
N ARG A 1018 -26.54 -13.06 -23.49
CA ARG A 1018 -25.46 -12.17 -23.99
C ARG A 1018 -24.09 -12.84 -23.88
N GLN A 1019 -23.77 -13.46 -22.75
CA GLN A 1019 -22.50 -14.18 -22.54
C GLN A 1019 -22.29 -15.28 -23.61
N ASP A 1020 -23.32 -16.07 -23.89
CA ASP A 1020 -23.24 -17.17 -24.86
C ASP A 1020 -23.15 -16.68 -26.32
N ALA A 1021 -23.68 -15.49 -26.60
CA ALA A 1021 -23.60 -14.84 -27.91
C ALA A 1021 -22.25 -14.14 -28.16
N SER A 1022 -21.69 -13.44 -27.17
CA SER A 1022 -20.41 -12.72 -27.29
C SER A 1022 -19.18 -13.56 -26.97
N ARG A 1023 -19.35 -14.66 -26.21
CA ARG A 1023 -18.28 -15.45 -25.57
C ARG A 1023 -17.42 -14.63 -24.59
N THR A 1024 -17.99 -13.57 -24.02
CA THR A 1024 -17.37 -12.70 -23.02
C THR A 1024 -18.34 -12.47 -21.86
N TRP A 1025 -17.86 -12.06 -20.68
CA TRP A 1025 -18.75 -11.77 -19.56
C TRP A 1025 -19.62 -10.53 -19.83
N ALA A 1026 -20.93 -10.64 -19.56
CA ALA A 1026 -21.86 -9.53 -19.62
C ALA A 1026 -21.76 -8.67 -18.34
N ASP A 1027 -21.73 -7.35 -18.51
CA ASP A 1027 -21.78 -6.36 -17.42
C ASP A 1027 -23.20 -6.21 -16.87
N SER A 1028 -23.36 -6.34 -15.54
CA SER A 1028 -24.66 -6.21 -14.88
C SER A 1028 -25.19 -4.77 -14.89
N ARG A 1029 -24.34 -3.74 -14.91
CA ARG A 1029 -24.78 -2.33 -14.84
C ARG A 1029 -25.27 -1.84 -16.20
N CYS A 1030 -24.60 -2.23 -17.27
CA CYS A 1030 -25.04 -1.97 -18.65
C CYS A 1030 -26.36 -2.69 -18.95
N VAL A 1031 -26.45 -4.01 -18.72
CA VAL A 1031 -27.69 -4.76 -19.02
C VAL A 1031 -28.89 -4.27 -18.20
N ARG A 1032 -28.72 -3.94 -16.91
CA ARG A 1032 -29.81 -3.36 -16.10
C ARG A 1032 -30.30 -2.00 -16.63
N ARG A 1033 -29.39 -1.14 -17.13
CA ARG A 1033 -29.72 0.16 -17.75
C ARG A 1033 -30.40 0.04 -19.12
N GLU A 1034 -30.26 -1.09 -19.80
CA GLU A 1034 -30.98 -1.37 -21.05
C GLU A 1034 -32.35 -2.03 -20.82
N LEU A 1035 -32.46 -2.94 -19.84
CA LEU A 1035 -33.68 -3.71 -19.59
C LEU A 1035 -34.73 -2.97 -18.77
N PHE A 1036 -34.31 -2.09 -17.85
CA PHE A 1036 -35.20 -1.51 -16.85
C PHE A 1036 -35.12 0.02 -16.83
N THR A 1037 -36.29 0.68 -16.83
CA THR A 1037 -36.41 2.13 -16.64
C THR A 1037 -35.90 2.57 -15.26
N ASP A 1038 -36.18 1.75 -14.25
CA ASP A 1038 -35.50 1.75 -12.96
C ASP A 1038 -34.44 0.64 -12.97
N PHE A 1039 -33.19 1.03 -13.24
CA PHE A 1039 -32.04 0.12 -13.30
C PHE A 1039 -31.53 -0.31 -11.92
N TYR A 1040 -32.06 0.25 -10.83
CA TYR A 1040 -31.63 -0.03 -9.46
C TYR A 1040 -32.31 -1.32 -8.94
N VAL A 1041 -31.85 -2.45 -9.47
CA VAL A 1041 -32.34 -3.78 -9.07
C VAL A 1041 -31.43 -4.37 -7.99
N LEU A 1042 -31.97 -4.54 -6.78
CA LEU A 1042 -31.38 -5.32 -5.68
C LEU A 1042 -31.47 -6.84 -5.98
N ILE A 1043 -30.44 -7.59 -5.55
CA ILE A 1043 -30.19 -9.02 -5.85
C ILE A 1043 -29.61 -9.70 -4.62
#